data_AF-A0A7C7GGD1-F1
#
_entry.id   AF-A0A7C7GGD1-F1
#
_cell.length_a   1.000
_cell.length_b   1.000
_cell.length_c   1.000
_cell.angle_alpha   90.00
_cell.angle_beta   90.00
_cell.angle_gamma   90.00
#
_symmetry.space_group_name_H-M   'P 1'
#
loop_
_entity.id
_entity.type
_entity.pdbx_description
1 polymer ?
#
loop_
_entity_poly.entity_id
_entity_poly.type
_entity_poly.pdbx_seq_one_letter_code
_entity_poly.pdbx_strand_id
1 'polypeptide(L)'
;SVLTDLCRDMWYYISRGILAQKKISGEVGSSTMPHKINPIHFENAEGNLCLSSSLLTHLAAKLTISRMQRDLSDSTTLRNQGVALGYSYLALRNISKGLGRITINKVQMANELDNHWEVLAEAVQTILRKSGKQDAYEQLKELTRGQSINEESLAKFVLGLKIPDDDKQTLLSLTPESYIGIAPKAGIYSHKPVAAELYDSIIHLQHRGQDAAGIMTYDDRMHKEKGMGLAKEIFNIDNIKLLTGHIGISHNRYPTHGGFGHGEVQPFWTSVPYGIALAHNGNLTNYKELAVEVTKTETRYLNTTSDSEVLLHLFADELHQGVPPQTSEEFFALLCKAVTKIFQKVKGAYSVTSIIIGKGLVVFRDPQGIRPLVKGERSNVNGGTDYIFASENTMFYALGYEPKGTVLPGEIIYVAEDGTVFKKRLMKKEFNPCIFEYVYFARPDATLNDVSVYRARLRMGQNLAVSWKKKHPDKTPDIVIPAPSTANTSALSFAHELGVRYSEGLYKNTFIGRTFIMPGQAERKKSVRYKLVPQETEIRDKKVLIIDDSIVRGNTSREIVRMLKDFGAEEVYFASACPPVQNPCFYGVDMPTKNELIAGNMNEDEIEKFLAVDALLYQRIDDLVEAVTRKGDHHIDMPCMACLDGKYVARDIDDAKIAEMESMRNNDRNGT
;
A
#
# COMPACT_ATOMS: atom_id res chain seq x y z
N SER A 1 -4.01 -16.63 -21.02
CA SER A 1 -3.94 -16.42 -19.56
C SER A 1 -5.36 -16.56 -18.99
N VAL A 2 -5.73 -15.87 -17.90
CA VAL A 2 -7.02 -15.89 -17.17
C VAL A 2 -7.83 -17.18 -17.30
N LEU A 3 -8.63 -17.37 -18.35
CA LEU A 3 -9.46 -18.58 -18.50
C LEU A 3 -8.64 -19.88 -18.69
N THR A 4 -7.45 -19.80 -19.30
CA THR A 4 -6.51 -20.92 -19.40
C THR A 4 -5.93 -21.28 -18.04
N ASP A 5 -5.55 -20.26 -17.28
CA ASP A 5 -4.92 -20.43 -15.96
C ASP A 5 -5.96 -20.95 -14.96
N LEU A 6 -7.19 -20.44 -14.99
CA LEU A 6 -8.36 -21.00 -14.30
C LEU A 6 -8.55 -22.50 -14.62
N CYS A 7 -8.41 -22.92 -15.87
CA CYS A 7 -8.56 -24.35 -16.20
C CYS A 7 -7.46 -25.21 -15.56
N ARG A 8 -6.23 -24.69 -15.45
CA ARG A 8 -5.10 -25.36 -14.80
C ARG A 8 -5.22 -25.40 -13.29
N ASP A 9 -5.63 -24.29 -12.68
CA ASP A 9 -5.87 -24.21 -11.23
C ASP A 9 -7.00 -25.17 -10.82
N MET A 10 -8.10 -25.18 -11.57
CA MET A 10 -9.19 -26.13 -11.37
C MET A 10 -8.72 -27.58 -11.58
N TRP A 11 -7.86 -27.85 -12.57
CA TRP A 11 -7.24 -29.18 -12.74
C TRP A 11 -6.39 -29.55 -11.52
N TYR A 12 -5.55 -28.63 -11.02
CA TYR A 12 -4.65 -28.82 -9.88
C TYR A 12 -5.42 -29.10 -8.58
N TYR A 13 -6.38 -28.25 -8.21
CA TYR A 13 -7.18 -28.43 -6.99
C TYR A 13 -8.07 -29.68 -7.03
N ILE A 14 -8.54 -30.09 -8.22
CA ILE A 14 -9.24 -31.37 -8.40
C ILE A 14 -8.28 -32.57 -8.38
N SER A 15 -7.05 -32.42 -8.89
CA SER A 15 -6.03 -33.48 -8.84
C SER A 15 -5.67 -33.83 -7.39
N ARG A 16 -5.60 -32.81 -6.52
CA ARG A 16 -5.35 -32.90 -5.06
C ARG A 16 -6.58 -33.27 -4.22
N GLY A 17 -7.77 -33.33 -4.81
CA GLY A 17 -9.01 -33.68 -4.09
C GLY A 17 -9.55 -32.61 -3.13
N ILE A 18 -8.95 -31.41 -3.11
CA ILE A 18 -9.42 -30.21 -2.41
C ILE A 18 -10.77 -29.76 -3.01
N LEU A 19 -10.84 -29.79 -4.34
CA LEU A 19 -12.09 -29.74 -5.09
C LEU A 19 -12.43 -31.12 -5.63
N ALA A 20 -13.71 -31.41 -5.76
CA ALA A 20 -14.24 -32.64 -6.32
C ALA A 20 -15.32 -32.33 -7.36
N GLN A 21 -15.68 -33.31 -8.19
CA GLN A 21 -16.79 -33.19 -9.15
C GLN A 21 -17.98 -34.06 -8.74
N LYS A 22 -19.19 -33.49 -8.88
CA LYS A 22 -20.47 -34.19 -8.77
C LYS A 22 -20.53 -35.32 -9.79
N LYS A 23 -20.66 -36.56 -9.31
CA LYS A 23 -20.94 -37.73 -10.15
C LYS A 23 -22.30 -37.57 -10.82
N ILE A 24 -22.36 -37.80 -12.12
CA ILE A 24 -23.63 -37.99 -12.85
C ILE A 24 -23.81 -39.49 -13.11
N SER A 25 -25.05 -39.98 -12.94
CA SER A 25 -25.37 -41.40 -13.15
C SER A 25 -25.02 -41.82 -14.58
N GLY A 26 -24.29 -42.93 -14.73
CA GLY A 26 -23.81 -43.44 -16.01
C GLY A 26 -22.40 -42.98 -16.43
N GLU A 27 -21.78 -42.01 -15.75
CA GLU A 27 -20.38 -41.67 -16.01
C GLU A 27 -19.41 -42.57 -15.23
N VAL A 28 -18.48 -43.20 -15.96
CA VAL A 28 -17.38 -44.00 -15.38
C VAL A 28 -16.15 -43.11 -15.26
N GLY A 29 -15.40 -43.24 -14.15
CA GLY A 29 -14.13 -42.54 -13.93
C GLY A 29 -12.98 -43.06 -14.81
N SER A 30 -11.75 -42.63 -14.49
CA SER A 30 -10.54 -43.13 -15.19
C SER A 30 -10.46 -44.66 -15.16
N SER A 31 -10.02 -45.30 -16.25
CA SER A 31 -9.84 -46.76 -16.34
C SER A 31 -8.87 -47.31 -15.29
N THR A 32 -7.93 -46.48 -14.81
CA THR A 32 -6.99 -46.80 -13.72
C THR A 32 -7.49 -46.41 -12.32
N MET A 33 -8.50 -45.54 -12.21
CA MET A 33 -9.10 -45.08 -10.95
C MET A 33 -10.59 -44.81 -11.14
N PRO A 34 -11.46 -45.84 -11.16
CA PRO A 34 -12.88 -45.69 -11.50
C PRO A 34 -13.68 -44.76 -10.58
N HIS A 35 -13.14 -44.48 -9.38
CA HIS A 35 -13.73 -43.56 -8.41
C HIS A 35 -13.39 -42.08 -8.66
N LYS A 36 -12.33 -41.78 -9.44
CA LYS A 36 -11.84 -40.41 -9.71
C LYS A 36 -12.34 -39.93 -11.08
N ILE A 37 -13.06 -38.81 -11.07
CA ILE A 37 -13.49 -38.10 -12.28
C ILE A 37 -12.34 -37.20 -12.73
N ASN A 38 -11.84 -37.42 -13.94
CA ASN A 38 -10.87 -36.50 -14.54
C ASN A 38 -11.57 -35.15 -14.87
N PRO A 39 -10.91 -34.00 -14.68
CA PRO A 39 -11.49 -32.67 -14.90
C PRO A 39 -11.61 -32.30 -16.40
N ILE A 40 -12.12 -33.25 -17.21
CA ILE A 40 -12.16 -33.24 -18.67
C ILE A 40 -12.85 -32.01 -19.28
N HIS A 41 -13.76 -31.35 -18.55
CA HIS A 41 -14.39 -30.10 -18.99
C HIS A 41 -13.41 -28.91 -18.95
N PHE A 42 -12.50 -28.85 -17.98
CA PHE A 42 -11.47 -27.82 -17.89
C PHE A 42 -10.30 -28.10 -18.85
N GLU A 43 -9.91 -29.36 -18.99
CA GLU A 43 -8.91 -29.83 -19.96
C GLU A 43 -9.34 -29.52 -21.41
N ASN A 44 -10.58 -29.85 -21.77
CA ASN A 44 -11.14 -29.44 -23.06
C ASN A 44 -11.23 -27.92 -23.19
N ALA A 45 -11.58 -27.19 -22.14
CA ALA A 45 -11.63 -25.73 -22.20
C ALA A 45 -10.26 -25.11 -22.46
N GLU A 46 -9.19 -25.55 -21.78
CA GLU A 46 -7.81 -25.13 -22.07
C GLU A 46 -7.45 -25.38 -23.54
N GLY A 47 -7.68 -26.59 -24.06
CA GLY A 47 -7.40 -26.92 -25.46
C GLY A 47 -8.15 -26.00 -26.45
N ASN A 48 -9.44 -25.75 -26.21
CA ASN A 48 -10.24 -24.87 -27.06
C ASN A 48 -9.80 -23.39 -26.94
N LEU A 49 -9.36 -22.92 -25.76
CA LEU A 49 -8.80 -21.57 -25.59
C LEU A 49 -7.47 -21.41 -26.33
N CYS A 50 -6.58 -22.40 -26.25
CA CYS A 50 -5.30 -22.39 -26.96
C CYS A 50 -5.48 -22.37 -28.48
N LEU A 51 -6.45 -23.13 -29.02
CA LEU A 51 -6.82 -23.10 -30.44
C LEU A 51 -7.39 -21.73 -30.84
N SER A 52 -8.35 -21.19 -30.07
CA SER A 52 -8.93 -19.88 -30.32
C SER A 52 -7.89 -18.76 -30.31
N SER A 53 -7.03 -18.71 -29.28
CA SER A 53 -5.96 -17.71 -29.14
C SER A 53 -4.95 -17.78 -30.29
N SER A 54 -4.58 -18.99 -30.72
CA SER A 54 -3.68 -19.19 -31.87
C SER A 54 -4.29 -18.69 -33.18
N LEU A 55 -5.58 -18.98 -33.41
CA LEU A 55 -6.31 -18.51 -34.59
C LEU A 55 -6.45 -16.98 -34.57
N LEU A 56 -6.87 -16.38 -33.46
CA LEU A 56 -6.98 -14.91 -33.34
C LEU A 56 -5.63 -14.22 -33.59
N THR A 57 -4.53 -14.76 -33.05
CA THR A 57 -3.18 -14.26 -33.28
C THR A 57 -2.79 -14.33 -34.77
N HIS A 58 -3.09 -15.44 -35.45
CA HIS A 58 -2.85 -15.57 -36.89
C HIS A 58 -3.70 -14.59 -37.72
N LEU A 59 -4.99 -14.44 -37.40
CA LEU A 59 -5.90 -13.55 -38.11
C LEU A 59 -5.53 -12.07 -37.92
N ALA A 60 -5.04 -11.68 -36.73
CA ALA A 60 -4.49 -10.35 -36.48
C ALA A 60 -3.19 -10.09 -37.27
N ALA A 61 -2.28 -11.08 -37.31
CA ALA A 61 -1.06 -11.01 -38.10
C ALA A 61 -1.32 -10.98 -39.63
N LYS A 62 -2.41 -11.59 -40.10
CA LYS A 62 -2.83 -11.48 -41.51
C LYS A 62 -3.46 -10.13 -41.85
N LEU A 63 -4.18 -9.51 -40.92
CA LEU A 63 -4.82 -8.20 -41.12
C LEU A 63 -3.81 -7.12 -41.54
N THR A 64 -2.60 -7.14 -40.96
CA THR A 64 -1.53 -6.18 -41.28
C THR A 64 -0.82 -6.44 -42.61
N ILE A 65 -0.98 -7.63 -43.20
CA ILE A 65 -0.40 -8.02 -44.50
C ILE A 65 -1.37 -7.74 -45.65
N SER A 66 -2.68 -7.66 -45.38
CA SER A 66 -3.75 -7.44 -46.39
C SER A 66 -3.75 -6.04 -47.06
N ARG A 67 -2.66 -5.27 -46.95
CA ARG A 67 -2.53 -3.84 -47.30
C ARG A 67 -2.62 -3.50 -48.79
N MET A 68 -2.77 -4.49 -49.69
CA MET A 68 -3.00 -4.25 -51.12
C MET A 68 -4.48 -4.21 -51.51
N GLN A 69 -5.40 -4.65 -50.63
CA GLN A 69 -6.84 -4.47 -50.86
C GLN A 69 -7.28 -3.12 -50.28
N ARG A 70 -7.93 -2.29 -51.12
CA ARG A 70 -8.49 -0.99 -50.71
C ARG A 70 -9.82 -1.11 -49.95
N ASP A 71 -10.46 -2.28 -50.04
CA ASP A 71 -11.63 -2.65 -49.27
C ASP A 71 -11.29 -3.84 -48.36
N LEU A 72 -11.75 -3.79 -47.11
CA LEU A 72 -11.55 -4.81 -46.09
C LEU A 72 -12.85 -5.51 -45.67
N SER A 73 -14.00 -5.09 -46.23
CA SER A 73 -15.34 -5.61 -45.93
C SER A 73 -15.50 -7.12 -46.16
N ASP A 74 -14.69 -7.68 -47.06
CA ASP A 74 -14.67 -9.10 -47.42
C ASP A 74 -13.27 -9.74 -47.20
N SER A 75 -12.53 -9.24 -46.19
CA SER A 75 -11.20 -9.77 -45.87
C SER A 75 -11.24 -11.20 -45.33
N THR A 76 -10.17 -11.97 -45.58
CA THR A 76 -10.00 -13.34 -45.06
C THR A 76 -10.17 -13.42 -43.55
N THR A 77 -9.82 -12.35 -42.81
CA THR A 77 -10.03 -12.25 -41.36
C THR A 77 -11.51 -12.21 -40.99
N LEU A 78 -12.33 -11.39 -41.66
CA LEU A 78 -13.78 -11.34 -41.41
C LEU A 78 -14.47 -12.66 -41.76
N ARG A 79 -14.03 -13.34 -42.84
CA ARG A 79 -14.56 -14.65 -43.24
C ARG A 79 -14.27 -15.78 -42.23
N ASN A 80 -13.16 -15.71 -41.49
CA ASN A 80 -12.67 -16.83 -40.66
C ASN A 80 -12.73 -16.59 -39.14
N GLN A 81 -12.95 -15.36 -38.67
CA GLN A 81 -13.04 -15.06 -37.23
C GLN A 81 -14.09 -15.90 -36.49
N GLY A 82 -15.17 -16.30 -37.18
CA GLY A 82 -16.22 -17.17 -36.62
C GLY A 82 -15.70 -18.53 -36.14
N VAL A 83 -14.62 -19.07 -36.75
CA VAL A 83 -14.00 -20.32 -36.31
C VAL A 83 -13.34 -20.15 -34.93
N ALA A 84 -12.58 -19.06 -34.75
CA ALA A 84 -11.92 -18.76 -33.49
C ALA A 84 -12.93 -18.44 -32.37
N LEU A 85 -14.00 -17.70 -32.69
CA LEU A 85 -15.12 -17.44 -31.78
C LEU A 85 -15.90 -18.72 -31.43
N GLY A 86 -16.04 -19.66 -32.37
CA GLY A 86 -16.59 -20.99 -32.12
C GLY A 86 -15.77 -21.77 -31.07
N TYR A 87 -14.45 -21.76 -31.20
CA TYR A 87 -13.56 -22.33 -30.17
C TYR A 87 -13.67 -21.60 -28.82
N SER A 88 -13.79 -20.26 -28.79
CA SER A 88 -14.05 -19.52 -27.54
C SER A 88 -15.38 -19.93 -26.88
N TYR A 89 -16.44 -20.09 -27.69
CA TYR A 89 -17.76 -20.51 -27.21
C TYR A 89 -17.73 -21.94 -26.64
N LEU A 90 -17.07 -22.87 -27.32
CA LEU A 90 -16.88 -24.24 -26.84
C LEU A 90 -16.09 -24.28 -25.53
N ALA A 91 -15.03 -23.47 -25.40
CA ALA A 91 -14.30 -23.32 -24.15
C ALA A 91 -15.20 -22.82 -23.02
N LEU A 92 -15.88 -21.68 -23.20
CA LEU A 92 -16.78 -21.10 -22.19
C LEU A 92 -17.90 -22.07 -21.78
N ARG A 93 -18.49 -22.79 -22.75
CA ARG A 93 -19.50 -23.82 -22.49
C ARG A 93 -18.96 -24.99 -21.67
N ASN A 94 -17.70 -25.37 -21.87
CA ASN A 94 -17.06 -26.42 -21.08
C ASN A 94 -16.62 -25.91 -19.68
N ILE A 95 -16.10 -24.69 -19.55
CA ILE A 95 -15.85 -24.06 -18.22
C ILE A 95 -17.15 -24.02 -17.41
N SER A 96 -18.26 -23.57 -18.01
CA SER A 96 -19.58 -23.52 -17.36
C SER A 96 -20.04 -24.90 -16.86
N LYS A 97 -19.92 -25.96 -17.68
CA LYS A 97 -20.19 -27.35 -17.26
C LYS A 97 -19.28 -27.82 -16.13
N GLY A 98 -17.99 -27.51 -16.22
CA GLY A 98 -16.99 -27.86 -15.20
C GLY A 98 -17.31 -27.23 -13.86
N LEU A 99 -17.55 -25.91 -13.84
CA LEU A 99 -17.91 -25.15 -12.64
C LEU A 99 -19.23 -25.62 -12.02
N GLY A 100 -20.27 -25.88 -12.83
CA GLY A 100 -21.54 -26.42 -12.33
C GLY A 100 -21.42 -27.78 -11.62
N ARG A 101 -20.37 -28.55 -11.93
CA ARG A 101 -20.04 -29.82 -11.29
C ARG A 101 -19.19 -29.71 -10.03
N ILE A 102 -18.66 -28.54 -9.67
CA ILE A 102 -17.76 -28.44 -8.51
C ILE A 102 -18.49 -28.67 -7.18
N THR A 103 -17.78 -29.35 -6.29
CA THR A 103 -18.06 -29.50 -4.85
C THR A 103 -16.76 -29.28 -4.10
N ILE A 104 -16.81 -28.55 -2.99
CA ILE A 104 -15.67 -28.32 -2.11
C ILE A 104 -15.52 -29.51 -1.15
N ASN A 105 -14.33 -30.10 -1.08
CA ASN A 105 -14.04 -31.16 -0.13
C ASN A 105 -13.52 -30.53 1.18
N LYS A 106 -14.46 -30.05 2.01
CA LYS A 106 -14.13 -29.39 3.29
C LYS A 106 -13.25 -30.25 4.21
N VAL A 107 -13.42 -31.57 4.17
CA VAL A 107 -12.59 -32.51 4.96
C VAL A 107 -11.15 -32.51 4.46
N GLN A 108 -10.92 -32.52 3.13
CA GLN A 108 -9.56 -32.42 2.59
C GLN A 108 -8.94 -31.03 2.80
N MET A 109 -9.74 -29.96 2.82
CA MET A 109 -9.25 -28.62 3.18
C MET A 109 -8.84 -28.52 4.65
N ALA A 110 -9.66 -29.03 5.57
CA ALA A 110 -9.32 -29.11 7.00
C ALA A 110 -8.05 -29.94 7.19
N ASN A 111 -8.03 -31.18 6.67
CA ASN A 111 -6.85 -32.04 6.70
C ASN A 111 -5.59 -31.36 6.12
N GLU A 112 -5.71 -30.50 5.11
CA GLU A 112 -4.57 -29.80 4.53
C GLU A 112 -4.06 -28.66 5.43
N LEU A 113 -4.96 -27.89 6.06
CA LEU A 113 -4.60 -26.92 7.10
C LEU A 113 -3.98 -27.63 8.33
N ASP A 114 -4.55 -28.77 8.73
CA ASP A 114 -4.09 -29.61 9.84
C ASP A 114 -2.73 -30.29 9.59
N ASN A 115 -2.21 -30.25 8.36
CA ASN A 115 -0.86 -30.70 8.02
C ASN A 115 0.18 -29.55 7.96
N HIS A 116 -0.25 -28.29 8.20
CA HIS A 116 0.60 -27.10 8.02
C HIS A 116 0.65 -26.20 9.28
N TRP A 117 0.88 -26.80 10.45
CA TRP A 117 0.96 -26.09 11.74
C TRP A 117 2.17 -25.14 11.85
N GLU A 118 3.15 -25.22 10.94
CA GLU A 118 4.23 -24.23 10.81
C GLU A 118 3.73 -22.80 10.54
N VAL A 119 2.50 -22.62 10.06
CA VAL A 119 1.84 -21.30 9.92
C VAL A 119 1.78 -20.54 11.26
N LEU A 120 1.61 -21.24 12.38
CA LEU A 120 1.54 -20.64 13.72
C LEU A 120 2.92 -20.28 14.32
N ALA A 121 4.02 -20.58 13.63
CA ALA A 121 5.37 -20.23 14.11
C ALA A 121 5.55 -18.71 14.31
N GLU A 122 4.86 -17.88 13.51
CA GLU A 122 4.88 -16.41 13.67
C GLU A 122 4.12 -15.96 14.93
N ALA A 123 2.99 -16.59 15.26
CA ALA A 123 2.24 -16.32 16.49
C ALA A 123 3.09 -16.63 17.74
N VAL A 124 3.67 -17.83 17.77
CA VAL A 124 4.53 -18.30 18.87
C VAL A 124 5.77 -17.41 19.01
N GLN A 125 6.37 -16.97 17.88
CA GLN A 125 7.51 -16.05 17.91
C GLN A 125 7.13 -14.66 18.44
N THR A 126 5.94 -14.18 18.10
CA THR A 126 5.44 -12.87 18.53
C THR A 126 5.20 -12.85 20.03
N ILE A 127 4.53 -13.88 20.58
CA ILE A 127 4.29 -13.98 22.03
C ILE A 127 5.57 -14.28 22.83
N LEU A 128 6.54 -15.03 22.27
CA LEU A 128 7.86 -15.19 22.89
C LEU A 128 8.62 -13.85 22.99
N ARG A 129 8.57 -13.01 21.95
CA ARG A 129 9.17 -11.67 21.96
C ARG A 129 8.50 -10.74 22.97
N LYS A 130 7.16 -10.69 22.97
CA LYS A 130 6.33 -10.00 24.00
C LYS A 130 6.74 -10.43 25.42
N SER A 131 7.07 -11.71 25.62
CA SER A 131 7.54 -12.27 26.89
C SER A 131 9.04 -12.06 27.16
N GLY A 132 9.71 -11.15 26.45
CA GLY A 132 11.11 -10.79 26.66
C GLY A 132 12.15 -11.83 26.20
N LYS A 133 11.77 -12.86 25.45
CA LYS A 133 12.70 -13.90 24.96
C LYS A 133 13.47 -13.44 23.73
N GLN A 134 14.71 -12.96 23.95
CA GLN A 134 15.63 -12.58 22.87
C GLN A 134 16.03 -13.76 21.96
N ASP A 135 15.95 -14.98 22.47
CA ASP A 135 16.29 -16.25 21.81
C ASP A 135 15.10 -16.94 21.11
N ALA A 136 13.93 -16.29 21.04
CA ALA A 136 12.68 -16.82 20.48
C ALA A 136 12.82 -17.49 19.09
N TYR A 137 13.71 -16.99 18.23
CA TYR A 137 13.96 -17.56 16.91
C TYR A 137 14.69 -18.90 16.98
N GLU A 138 15.67 -19.05 17.88
CA GLU A 138 16.46 -20.29 17.99
C GLU A 138 15.63 -21.41 18.64
N GLN A 139 14.81 -21.10 19.65
CA GLN A 139 13.87 -22.09 20.23
C GLN A 139 12.88 -22.64 19.18
N LEU A 140 12.28 -21.78 18.36
CA LEU A 140 11.37 -22.20 17.28
C LEU A 140 12.10 -22.94 16.14
N LYS A 141 13.38 -22.63 15.92
CA LYS A 141 14.24 -23.30 14.93
C LYS A 141 14.64 -24.70 15.38
N GLU A 142 14.71 -24.98 16.69
CA GLU A 142 14.84 -26.36 17.19
C GLU A 142 13.57 -27.19 16.96
N LEU A 143 12.38 -26.58 17.06
CA LEU A 143 11.10 -27.23 16.75
C LEU A 143 10.92 -27.49 15.23
N THR A 144 11.24 -26.50 14.39
CA THR A 144 10.90 -26.52 12.96
C THR A 144 11.92 -27.22 12.05
N ARG A 145 13.17 -27.43 12.51
CA ARG A 145 14.26 -27.85 11.62
C ARG A 145 14.29 -29.37 11.40
N GLY A 146 13.63 -29.82 10.35
CA GLY A 146 13.67 -31.21 9.87
C GLY A 146 12.72 -32.15 10.62
N GLN A 147 11.70 -31.58 11.27
CA GLN A 147 10.58 -32.30 11.88
C GLN A 147 9.27 -31.75 11.33
N SER A 148 8.25 -32.61 11.19
CA SER A 148 6.89 -32.21 10.82
C SER A 148 6.16 -31.64 12.05
N ILE A 149 5.58 -30.45 11.93
CA ILE A 149 4.84 -29.81 13.03
C ILE A 149 3.36 -30.19 12.94
N ASN A 150 2.80 -30.61 14.06
CA ASN A 150 1.38 -30.84 14.28
C ASN A 150 0.91 -30.20 15.61
N GLU A 151 -0.39 -30.22 15.86
CA GLU A 151 -1.03 -29.73 17.10
C GLU A 151 -0.30 -30.16 18.38
N GLU A 152 -0.08 -31.46 18.58
CA GLU A 152 0.59 -32.00 19.77
C GLU A 152 2.02 -31.45 19.95
N SER A 153 2.81 -31.40 18.87
CA SER A 153 4.18 -30.91 18.92
C SER A 153 4.25 -29.42 19.25
N LEU A 154 3.33 -28.62 18.70
CA LEU A 154 3.24 -27.19 18.94
C LEU A 154 2.74 -26.91 20.36
N ALA A 155 1.69 -27.60 20.81
CA ALA A 155 1.15 -27.49 22.15
C ALA A 155 2.18 -27.88 23.22
N LYS A 156 2.91 -28.98 23.01
CA LYS A 156 4.00 -29.44 23.88
C LYS A 156 5.14 -28.41 23.95
N PHE A 157 5.49 -27.79 22.81
CA PHE A 157 6.46 -26.70 22.77
C PHE A 157 5.96 -25.49 23.59
N VAL A 158 4.76 -24.99 23.30
CA VAL A 158 4.12 -23.84 23.96
C VAL A 158 4.02 -24.02 25.49
N LEU A 159 3.61 -25.20 25.96
CA LEU A 159 3.55 -25.51 27.39
C LEU A 159 4.92 -25.42 28.08
N GLY A 160 5.98 -25.87 27.39
CA GLY A 160 7.37 -25.80 27.86
C GLY A 160 7.99 -24.40 27.87
N LEU A 161 7.36 -23.41 27.21
CA LEU A 161 7.86 -22.04 27.18
C LEU A 161 7.77 -21.37 28.55
N LYS A 162 8.80 -20.58 28.89
CA LYS A 162 8.81 -19.73 30.09
C LYS A 162 8.23 -18.35 29.76
N ILE A 163 6.90 -18.34 29.57
CA ILE A 163 6.03 -17.20 29.23
C ILE A 163 4.78 -17.23 30.13
N PRO A 164 3.99 -16.13 30.25
CA PRO A 164 2.76 -16.09 31.05
C PRO A 164 1.72 -17.13 30.60
N ASP A 165 0.91 -17.65 31.53
CA ASP A 165 -0.04 -18.72 31.21
C ASP A 165 -1.22 -18.25 30.34
N ASP A 166 -1.63 -16.98 30.42
CA ASP A 166 -2.63 -16.39 29.51
C ASP A 166 -2.10 -16.34 28.05
N ASP A 167 -0.80 -16.06 27.89
CA ASP A 167 -0.11 -16.09 26.60
C ASP A 167 0.04 -17.53 26.08
N LYS A 168 0.20 -18.52 26.96
CA LYS A 168 0.12 -19.95 26.58
C LYS A 168 -1.29 -20.32 26.13
N GLN A 169 -2.33 -19.96 26.87
CA GLN A 169 -3.71 -20.23 26.48
C GLN A 169 -4.04 -19.58 25.13
N THR A 170 -3.56 -18.36 24.89
CA THR A 170 -3.70 -17.68 23.60
C THR A 170 -3.04 -18.48 22.48
N LEU A 171 -1.80 -18.95 22.65
CA LEU A 171 -1.12 -19.78 21.65
C LEU A 171 -1.75 -21.17 21.47
N LEU A 172 -2.32 -21.77 22.53
CA LEU A 172 -3.00 -23.06 22.49
C LEU A 172 -4.42 -22.99 21.88
N SER A 173 -5.02 -21.80 21.81
CA SER A 173 -6.31 -21.58 21.15
C SER A 173 -6.22 -21.28 19.65
N LEU A 174 -5.01 -21.10 19.11
CA LEU A 174 -4.79 -20.82 17.70
C LEU A 174 -4.69 -22.10 16.86
N THR A 175 -5.25 -22.04 15.66
CA THR A 175 -5.18 -23.07 14.62
C THR A 175 -4.69 -22.43 13.31
N PRO A 176 -4.16 -23.20 12.34
CA PRO A 176 -3.81 -22.66 11.01
C PRO A 176 -4.98 -21.97 10.29
N GLU A 177 -6.23 -22.30 10.62
CA GLU A 177 -7.45 -21.67 10.11
C GLU A 177 -7.71 -20.25 10.68
N SER A 178 -7.13 -19.88 11.83
CA SER A 178 -7.57 -18.73 12.65
C SER A 178 -6.59 -17.55 12.78
N TYR A 179 -5.54 -17.46 11.94
CA TYR A 179 -4.39 -16.56 12.15
C TYR A 179 -4.15 -15.49 11.04
N ILE A 180 -4.60 -14.22 11.20
CA ILE A 180 -4.62 -13.15 10.15
C ILE A 180 -4.42 -11.67 10.71
N GLY A 181 -4.24 -10.62 9.85
CA GLY A 181 -3.66 -9.24 10.09
C GLY A 181 -4.26 -7.98 9.35
N ILE A 182 -3.48 -6.93 8.87
CA ILE A 182 -3.83 -5.44 8.80
C ILE A 182 -3.19 -4.46 7.70
N ALA A 183 -3.90 -3.48 7.00
CA ALA A 183 -3.46 -2.08 6.50
C ALA A 183 -4.41 -1.23 5.50
N PRO A 184 -4.02 -0.22 4.58
CA PRO A 184 -4.18 2.05 4.69
C PRO A 184 -5.25 3.13 4.16
N LYS A 185 -5.64 3.41 2.84
CA LYS A 185 -7.00 3.91 2.34
C LYS A 185 -7.27 4.57 0.95
N ALA A 186 -8.56 4.51 0.52
CA ALA A 186 -9.31 5.35 -0.45
C ALA A 186 -10.86 5.41 -0.12
N GLY A 187 -11.72 6.06 -0.94
CA GLY A 187 -13.19 6.05 -0.77
C GLY A 187 -14.03 6.61 -1.95
N ILE A 188 -15.25 6.11 -2.14
CA ILE A 188 -16.13 6.33 -3.32
C ILE A 188 -17.62 6.45 -2.93
N TYR A 189 -18.35 7.34 -3.61
CA TYR A 189 -19.82 7.33 -3.76
C TYR A 189 -20.15 7.07 -5.24
N SER A 190 -21.03 6.11 -5.55
CA SER A 190 -21.45 5.83 -6.93
C SER A 190 -22.85 5.22 -7.03
N HIS A 191 -23.55 5.53 -8.13
CA HIS A 191 -24.87 4.95 -8.45
C HIS A 191 -24.83 3.47 -8.86
N LYS A 192 -23.65 2.82 -8.85
CA LYS A 192 -23.43 1.37 -9.06
C LYS A 192 -22.60 0.78 -7.90
N PRO A 193 -22.50 -0.56 -7.76
CA PRO A 193 -21.73 -1.16 -6.67
C PRO A 193 -20.25 -0.76 -6.70
N VAL A 194 -19.71 -0.30 -5.56
CA VAL A 194 -18.38 0.35 -5.49
C VAL A 194 -17.20 -0.59 -5.19
N ALA A 195 -17.44 -1.82 -4.73
CA ALA A 195 -16.38 -2.70 -4.22
C ALA A 195 -15.23 -2.97 -5.21
N ALA A 196 -15.55 -3.16 -6.50
CA ALA A 196 -14.53 -3.34 -7.54
C ALA A 196 -13.68 -2.08 -7.73
N GLU A 197 -14.30 -0.90 -7.75
CA GLU A 197 -13.58 0.37 -7.93
C GLU A 197 -12.74 0.73 -6.70
N LEU A 198 -13.18 0.30 -5.51
CA LEU A 198 -12.40 0.39 -4.27
C LEU A 198 -11.21 -0.56 -4.26
N TYR A 199 -11.37 -1.79 -4.76
CA TYR A 199 -10.27 -2.74 -4.95
C TYR A 199 -9.24 -2.21 -5.95
N ASP A 200 -9.65 -1.71 -7.11
CA ASP A 200 -8.73 -1.12 -8.09
C ASP A 200 -8.02 0.14 -7.52
N SER A 201 -8.75 0.97 -6.77
CA SER A 201 -8.18 2.12 -6.04
C SER A 201 -7.12 1.69 -5.02
N ILE A 202 -7.35 0.59 -4.29
CA ILE A 202 -6.39 -0.01 -3.37
C ILE A 202 -5.14 -0.48 -4.12
N ILE A 203 -5.29 -1.24 -5.20
CA ILE A 203 -4.18 -1.78 -5.99
C ILE A 203 -3.30 -0.64 -6.54
N HIS A 204 -3.90 0.46 -6.99
CA HIS A 204 -3.17 1.65 -7.42
C HIS A 204 -2.41 2.37 -6.28
N LEU A 205 -2.82 2.20 -5.03
CA LEU A 205 -2.22 2.81 -3.84
C LEU A 205 -1.32 1.85 -3.03
N GLN A 206 -1.06 0.63 -3.51
CA GLN A 206 -0.28 -0.42 -2.81
C GLN A 206 1.18 0.00 -2.49
N HIS A 207 1.70 1.07 -3.09
CA HIS A 207 3.01 1.65 -2.71
C HIS A 207 2.96 2.43 -1.40
N ARG A 208 1.80 2.96 -0.97
CA ARG A 208 1.62 3.65 0.33
C ARG A 208 1.67 2.71 1.54
N GLY A 209 1.87 1.42 1.29
CA GLY A 209 2.13 0.39 2.29
C GLY A 209 1.51 -0.95 1.89
N GLN A 210 2.07 -2.00 2.49
CA GLN A 210 2.02 -3.37 1.96
C GLN A 210 1.80 -4.39 3.07
N ASP A 211 1.36 -3.94 4.25
CA ASP A 211 1.14 -4.82 5.40
C ASP A 211 -0.16 -5.62 5.23
N ALA A 212 -1.19 -5.03 4.59
CA ALA A 212 -2.47 -5.61 4.16
C ALA A 212 -3.44 -4.57 3.54
N ALA A 213 -4.75 -4.85 3.58
CA ALA A 213 -5.84 -3.95 3.27
C ALA A 213 -7.17 -4.36 3.98
N GLY A 214 -8.17 -3.47 3.91
CA GLY A 214 -9.58 -3.67 4.20
C GLY A 214 -10.47 -2.84 3.26
N ILE A 215 -11.72 -3.26 3.06
CA ILE A 215 -12.78 -2.50 2.38
C ILE A 215 -14.01 -2.53 3.28
N MET A 216 -14.74 -1.42 3.33
CA MET A 216 -16.06 -1.35 3.92
C MET A 216 -17.02 -0.63 2.97
N THR A 217 -18.13 -1.27 2.62
CA THR A 217 -19.17 -0.74 1.73
C THR A 217 -20.52 -0.68 2.44
N TYR A 218 -21.44 0.08 1.87
CA TYR A 218 -22.70 0.45 2.49
C TYR A 218 -23.85 0.54 1.48
N ASP A 219 -24.96 -0.11 1.84
CA ASP A 219 -26.30 -0.03 1.23
C ASP A 219 -27.37 0.28 2.30
N ASP A 220 -28.07 -0.73 2.81
CA ASP A 220 -28.85 -0.65 4.05
C ASP A 220 -27.98 -1.04 5.27
N ARG A 221 -26.82 -1.68 5.04
CA ARG A 221 -25.95 -2.27 6.05
C ARG A 221 -24.48 -2.03 5.73
N MET A 222 -23.63 -2.15 6.75
CA MET A 222 -22.17 -2.07 6.60
C MET A 222 -21.59 -3.45 6.32
N HIS A 223 -21.05 -3.63 5.11
CA HIS A 223 -20.34 -4.84 4.70
C HIS A 223 -18.85 -4.57 4.81
N LYS A 224 -18.06 -5.53 5.30
CA LYS A 224 -16.63 -5.33 5.58
C LYS A 224 -15.82 -6.57 5.24
N GLU A 225 -14.62 -6.34 4.73
CA GLU A 225 -13.61 -7.37 4.50
C GLU A 225 -12.23 -6.78 4.85
N LYS A 226 -11.39 -7.51 5.60
CA LYS A 226 -10.06 -7.03 6.06
C LYS A 226 -9.16 -8.22 6.40
N GLY A 227 -7.88 -8.19 6.03
CA GLY A 227 -6.93 -9.30 6.22
C GLY A 227 -5.47 -8.84 6.33
N MET A 228 -4.47 -9.75 6.23
CA MET A 228 -2.99 -9.48 6.19
C MET A 228 -2.42 -9.60 4.76
N GLY A 229 -1.26 -9.00 4.46
CA GLY A 229 -0.47 -9.25 3.25
C GLY A 229 -0.53 -8.13 2.20
N LEU A 230 -0.82 -8.48 0.94
CA LEU A 230 -1.16 -7.52 -0.11
C LEU A 230 -2.66 -7.56 -0.40
N ALA A 231 -3.23 -6.50 -0.95
CA ALA A 231 -4.66 -6.44 -1.23
C ALA A 231 -5.15 -7.56 -2.18
N LYS A 232 -4.31 -7.96 -3.13
CA LYS A 232 -4.51 -9.10 -4.03
C LYS A 232 -4.46 -10.49 -3.37
N GLU A 233 -3.99 -10.58 -2.12
CA GLU A 233 -3.97 -11.81 -1.31
C GLU A 233 -5.18 -11.87 -0.36
N ILE A 234 -5.74 -10.71 -0.02
CA ILE A 234 -6.89 -10.55 0.87
C ILE A 234 -8.19 -10.64 0.07
N PHE A 235 -8.35 -9.77 -0.93
CA PHE A 235 -9.59 -9.67 -1.70
C PHE A 235 -9.54 -10.63 -2.88
N ASN A 236 -10.38 -11.65 -2.79
CA ASN A 236 -10.62 -12.64 -3.81
C ASN A 236 -12.04 -12.45 -4.39
N ILE A 237 -12.37 -13.23 -5.42
CA ILE A 237 -13.66 -13.11 -6.12
C ILE A 237 -14.87 -13.38 -5.20
N ASP A 238 -14.71 -14.13 -4.11
CA ASP A 238 -15.82 -14.52 -3.24
C ASP A 238 -16.07 -13.54 -2.08
N ASN A 239 -15.03 -13.00 -1.43
CA ASN A 239 -15.23 -11.95 -0.42
C ASN A 239 -15.53 -10.57 -1.03
N ILE A 240 -15.05 -10.25 -2.25
CA ILE A 240 -15.48 -9.04 -2.98
C ILE A 240 -17.00 -9.04 -3.24
N LYS A 241 -17.64 -10.20 -3.44
CA LYS A 241 -19.11 -10.29 -3.61
C LYS A 241 -19.89 -9.96 -2.33
N LEU A 242 -19.27 -10.08 -1.16
CA LEU A 242 -19.91 -9.74 0.12
C LEU A 242 -19.96 -8.22 0.34
N LEU A 243 -19.14 -7.46 -0.37
CA LEU A 243 -19.07 -6.00 -0.29
C LEU A 243 -20.14 -5.36 -1.21
N THR A 244 -21.41 -5.48 -0.83
CA THR A 244 -22.50 -4.85 -1.59
C THR A 244 -22.64 -3.35 -1.25
N GLY A 245 -23.37 -2.63 -2.10
CA GLY A 245 -23.72 -1.24 -1.89
C GLY A 245 -22.93 -0.19 -2.67
N HIS A 246 -23.36 1.06 -2.48
CA HIS A 246 -23.16 2.20 -3.38
C HIS A 246 -22.23 3.28 -2.81
N ILE A 247 -21.96 3.21 -1.51
CA ILE A 247 -21.01 4.06 -0.81
C ILE A 247 -19.96 3.15 -0.20
N GLY A 248 -18.70 3.56 -0.20
CA GLY A 248 -17.65 2.72 0.39
C GLY A 248 -16.34 3.46 0.66
N ILE A 249 -15.61 2.96 1.65
CA ILE A 249 -14.26 3.40 1.99
C ILE A 249 -13.38 2.17 2.10
N SER A 250 -12.18 2.26 1.56
CA SER A 250 -11.17 1.23 1.71
C SER A 250 -10.05 1.71 2.63
N HIS A 251 -9.26 0.76 3.12
CA HIS A 251 -8.04 0.96 3.87
C HIS A 251 -6.96 0.09 3.21
N ASN A 252 -6.00 0.67 2.53
CA ASN A 252 -4.69 0.11 2.16
C ASN A 252 -3.50 1.09 2.80
N ARG A 253 -2.21 1.01 4.69
CA ARG A 253 -1.41 1.66 5.83
C ARG A 253 0.06 1.27 5.65
N TYR A 254 0.95 2.18 5.96
CA TYR A 254 2.35 1.82 6.20
C TYR A 254 2.47 1.27 7.63
N PRO A 255 3.45 0.44 7.99
CA PRO A 255 3.75 0.22 9.41
C PRO A 255 4.12 1.57 10.05
N THR A 256 3.30 2.04 10.99
CA THR A 256 3.48 3.32 11.70
C THR A 256 3.68 3.08 13.20
N HIS A 257 3.66 4.15 14.00
CA HIS A 257 3.47 4.05 15.45
C HIS A 257 2.12 3.38 15.77
N GLY A 258 2.04 2.65 16.88
CA GLY A 258 0.91 1.76 17.20
C GLY A 258 1.27 0.28 17.03
N GLY A 259 0.32 -0.60 17.31
CA GLY A 259 0.55 -2.05 17.29
C GLY A 259 0.49 -2.71 15.91
N PHE A 260 0.48 -4.04 15.95
CA PHE A 260 0.51 -4.93 14.78
C PHE A 260 -0.27 -6.22 15.05
N GLY A 261 -1.61 -6.18 14.93
CA GLY A 261 -2.49 -7.35 15.12
C GLY A 261 -3.98 -7.02 14.95
N HIS A 262 -4.78 -7.95 14.40
CA HIS A 262 -6.03 -7.75 13.61
C HIS A 262 -7.10 -6.74 14.09
N GLY A 263 -7.05 -6.24 15.33
CA GLY A 263 -7.88 -5.11 15.75
C GLY A 263 -7.72 -3.89 14.81
N GLU A 264 -6.48 -3.45 14.57
CA GLU A 264 -6.17 -2.16 13.92
C GLU A 264 -6.46 -2.04 12.41
N VAL A 265 -7.05 -3.04 11.76
CA VAL A 265 -7.42 -2.86 10.34
C VAL A 265 -8.60 -1.93 10.29
N GLN A 266 -8.33 -0.72 9.81
CA GLN A 266 -9.39 0.15 9.38
C GLN A 266 -9.98 -0.38 8.05
N PRO A 267 -11.13 0.13 7.56
CA PRO A 267 -11.95 1.13 8.21
C PRO A 267 -12.40 0.67 9.60
N PHE A 268 -12.09 1.46 10.63
CA PHE A 268 -12.63 1.23 11.97
C PHE A 268 -14.11 1.54 11.90
N TRP A 269 -14.93 0.91 12.73
CA TRP A 269 -16.35 1.21 12.78
C TRP A 269 -16.93 1.06 14.17
N THR A 270 -17.97 1.84 14.46
CA THR A 270 -18.75 1.76 15.69
C THR A 270 -20.23 1.90 15.37
N SER A 271 -21.09 1.26 16.15
CA SER A 271 -22.54 1.24 15.92
C SER A 271 -23.29 2.45 16.50
N VAL A 272 -22.65 3.28 17.35
CA VAL A 272 -23.34 4.35 18.09
C VAL A 272 -22.54 5.67 18.10
N PRO A 273 -23.13 6.79 17.63
CA PRO A 273 -24.46 6.92 17.03
C PRO A 273 -24.49 6.47 15.56
N TYR A 274 -25.69 6.15 15.06
CA TYR A 274 -26.03 5.77 13.67
C TYR A 274 -25.40 4.47 13.13
N GLY A 275 -24.10 4.27 13.36
CA GLY A 275 -23.24 3.41 12.55
C GLY A 275 -22.29 4.29 11.75
N ILE A 276 -21.05 4.41 12.23
CA ILE A 276 -20.00 5.24 11.63
C ILE A 276 -18.81 4.35 11.34
N ALA A 277 -18.30 4.40 10.11
CA ALA A 277 -17.00 3.85 9.75
C ALA A 277 -16.01 4.96 9.38
N LEU A 278 -14.73 4.79 9.69
CA LEU A 278 -13.69 5.79 9.47
C LEU A 278 -12.39 5.14 9.01
N ALA A 279 -11.77 5.75 8.00
CA ALA A 279 -10.44 5.42 7.50
C ALA A 279 -9.55 6.67 7.51
N HIS A 280 -8.35 6.55 8.08
CA HIS A 280 -7.43 7.64 8.40
C HIS A 280 -6.04 7.41 7.78
N ASN A 281 -5.48 8.45 7.17
CA ASN A 281 -4.08 8.52 6.75
C ASN A 281 -3.47 9.74 7.46
N GLY A 282 -2.49 9.51 8.33
CA GLY A 282 -1.97 10.53 9.25
C GLY A 282 -1.28 9.96 10.48
N ASN A 283 -1.15 10.79 11.52
CA ASN A 283 -0.78 10.39 12.88
C ASN A 283 -1.22 11.50 13.87
N LEU A 284 -1.90 11.14 14.95
CA LEU A 284 -2.30 12.08 16.01
C LEU A 284 -1.20 12.24 17.07
N THR A 285 -0.63 13.44 17.19
CA THR A 285 0.51 13.73 18.08
C THR A 285 0.12 13.82 19.56
N ASN A 286 -1.16 14.12 19.85
CA ASN A 286 -1.72 14.07 21.20
C ASN A 286 -2.59 12.82 21.48
N TYR A 287 -2.33 11.71 20.78
CA TYR A 287 -3.03 10.42 20.98
C TYR A 287 -3.32 10.07 22.45
N LYS A 288 -2.33 10.15 23.36
CA LYS A 288 -2.53 9.83 24.79
C LYS A 288 -3.54 10.74 25.51
N GLU A 289 -3.53 12.04 25.21
CA GLU A 289 -4.49 13.01 25.79
C GLU A 289 -5.91 12.62 25.39
N LEU A 290 -6.09 12.36 24.10
CA LEU A 290 -7.36 11.99 23.48
C LEU A 290 -7.86 10.60 23.90
N ALA A 291 -6.97 9.61 24.02
CA ALA A 291 -7.31 8.27 24.49
C ALA A 291 -7.81 8.29 25.95
N VAL A 292 -7.25 9.17 26.79
CA VAL A 292 -7.73 9.38 28.17
C VAL A 292 -9.08 10.10 28.19
N GLU A 293 -9.32 11.07 27.30
CA GLU A 293 -10.63 11.72 27.14
C GLU A 293 -11.72 10.71 26.73
N VAL A 294 -11.48 9.93 25.67
CA VAL A 294 -12.40 8.90 25.18
C VAL A 294 -12.69 7.83 26.24
N THR A 295 -11.68 7.34 26.96
CA THR A 295 -11.86 6.24 27.94
C THR A 295 -12.39 6.70 29.31
N LYS A 296 -12.08 7.91 29.78
CA LYS A 296 -12.46 8.38 31.13
C LYS A 296 -13.55 9.44 31.16
N THR A 297 -13.75 10.19 30.08
CA THR A 297 -14.75 11.26 30.00
C THR A 297 -15.93 10.85 29.12
N GLU A 298 -15.69 10.29 27.94
CA GLU A 298 -16.74 9.72 27.08
C GLU A 298 -17.12 8.28 27.51
N THR A 299 -16.31 7.64 28.35
CA THR A 299 -16.48 6.26 28.86
C THR A 299 -16.53 5.16 27.78
N ARG A 300 -15.98 5.44 26.60
CA ARG A 300 -15.90 4.52 25.47
C ARG A 300 -14.67 3.62 25.60
N TYR A 301 -14.83 2.31 25.39
CA TYR A 301 -13.72 1.36 25.39
C TYR A 301 -12.94 1.46 24.07
N LEU A 302 -11.61 1.50 24.16
CA LEU A 302 -10.69 1.38 23.02
C LEU A 302 -10.14 -0.05 22.97
N ASN A 303 -10.30 -0.73 21.84
CA ASN A 303 -9.87 -2.11 21.64
C ASN A 303 -8.44 -2.21 21.06
N THR A 304 -7.84 -1.10 20.65
CA THR A 304 -6.50 -1.04 20.03
C THR A 304 -5.69 0.15 20.54
N THR A 305 -4.41 0.22 20.14
CA THR A 305 -3.56 1.41 20.34
C THR A 305 -3.56 2.36 19.14
N SER A 306 -4.48 2.19 18.17
CA SER A 306 -4.53 3.04 16.99
C SER A 306 -5.20 4.39 17.29
N ASP A 307 -4.50 5.45 16.92
CA ASP A 307 -5.00 6.83 16.92
C ASP A 307 -6.30 7.03 16.11
N SER A 308 -6.59 6.11 15.21
CA SER A 308 -7.69 6.17 14.26
C SER A 308 -8.99 5.60 14.85
N GLU A 309 -8.88 4.71 15.85
CA GLU A 309 -10.01 4.29 16.70
C GLU A 309 -10.40 5.44 17.66
N VAL A 310 -9.41 6.14 18.23
CA VAL A 310 -9.63 7.36 19.02
C VAL A 310 -10.30 8.45 18.18
N LEU A 311 -9.83 8.69 16.95
CA LEU A 311 -10.44 9.66 16.04
C LEU A 311 -11.88 9.30 15.65
N LEU A 312 -12.18 8.00 15.46
CA LEU A 312 -13.53 7.51 15.26
C LEU A 312 -14.43 7.80 16.46
N HIS A 313 -13.96 7.53 17.68
CA HIS A 313 -14.79 7.72 18.88
C HIS A 313 -15.05 9.20 19.20
N LEU A 314 -14.04 10.07 19.09
CA LEU A 314 -14.23 11.53 19.18
C LEU A 314 -15.25 12.04 18.15
N PHE A 315 -15.19 11.54 16.92
CA PHE A 315 -16.13 11.92 15.86
C PHE A 315 -17.55 11.37 16.11
N ALA A 316 -17.65 10.14 16.62
CA ALA A 316 -18.91 9.53 17.04
C ALA A 316 -19.56 10.29 18.21
N ASP A 317 -18.77 10.78 19.17
CA ASP A 317 -19.29 11.55 20.30
C ASP A 317 -19.80 12.93 19.89
N GLU A 318 -19.02 13.66 19.09
CA GLU A 318 -19.41 14.99 18.60
C GLU A 318 -20.60 14.97 17.62
N LEU A 319 -20.95 13.79 17.07
CA LEU A 319 -22.17 13.53 16.30
C LEU A 319 -23.34 12.99 17.14
N HIS A 320 -23.13 12.67 18.41
CA HIS A 320 -24.18 12.16 19.29
C HIS A 320 -25.08 13.31 19.75
N GLN A 321 -26.36 13.27 19.38
CA GLN A 321 -27.36 14.27 19.73
C GLN A 321 -28.64 13.57 20.21
N GLY A 322 -29.32 14.12 21.21
CA GLY A 322 -30.56 13.55 21.76
C GLY A 322 -31.75 13.55 20.79
N VAL A 323 -31.68 14.36 19.73
CA VAL A 323 -32.61 14.35 18.59
C VAL A 323 -31.79 14.26 17.30
N PRO A 324 -31.91 13.19 16.50
CA PRO A 324 -31.23 13.06 15.21
C PRO A 324 -31.64 14.15 14.19
N PRO A 325 -30.71 14.69 13.40
CA PRO A 325 -31.02 15.54 12.24
C PRO A 325 -31.92 14.84 11.21
N GLN A 326 -32.97 15.53 10.78
CA GLN A 326 -33.99 15.03 9.86
C GLN A 326 -33.62 15.32 8.40
N THR A 327 -32.95 16.45 8.13
CA THR A 327 -32.52 16.86 6.78
C THR A 327 -31.00 16.69 6.57
N SER A 328 -30.57 16.66 5.30
CA SER A 328 -29.14 16.65 4.95
C SER A 328 -28.46 17.97 5.32
N GLU A 329 -29.19 19.08 5.29
CA GLU A 329 -28.76 20.42 5.69
C GLU A 329 -28.50 20.51 7.20
N GLU A 330 -29.43 20.03 8.03
CA GLU A 330 -29.24 19.91 9.48
C GLU A 330 -28.07 18.98 9.81
N PHE A 331 -27.95 17.85 9.12
CA PHE A 331 -26.86 16.91 9.33
C PHE A 331 -25.51 17.51 8.91
N PHE A 332 -25.45 18.27 7.81
CA PHE A 332 -24.25 19.00 7.42
C PHE A 332 -23.89 20.12 8.40
N ALA A 333 -24.86 20.79 9.00
CA ALA A 333 -24.63 21.76 10.08
C ALA A 333 -24.05 21.09 11.33
N LEU A 334 -24.55 19.91 11.72
CA LEU A 334 -23.99 19.09 12.79
C LEU A 334 -22.56 18.61 12.47
N LEU A 335 -22.32 18.08 11.26
CA LEU A 335 -21.00 17.69 10.77
C LEU A 335 -20.00 18.86 10.82
N CYS A 336 -20.42 20.05 10.39
CA CYS A 336 -19.60 21.27 10.48
C CYS A 336 -19.21 21.59 11.93
N LYS A 337 -20.15 21.46 12.89
CA LYS A 337 -19.89 21.67 14.32
C LYS A 337 -18.92 20.62 14.89
N ALA A 338 -19.15 19.33 14.58
CA ALA A 338 -18.33 18.23 15.06
C ALA A 338 -16.88 18.31 14.53
N VAL A 339 -16.70 18.47 13.21
CA VAL A 339 -15.36 18.54 12.61
C VAL A 339 -14.64 19.84 12.97
N THR A 340 -15.35 20.95 13.22
CA THR A 340 -14.72 22.17 13.78
C THR A 340 -14.09 21.91 15.15
N LYS A 341 -14.74 21.13 16.01
CA LYS A 341 -14.18 20.75 17.32
C LYS A 341 -13.04 19.74 17.18
N ILE A 342 -13.10 18.79 16.25
CA ILE A 342 -11.95 17.91 15.92
C ILE A 342 -10.73 18.75 15.54
N PHE A 343 -10.91 19.75 14.67
CA PHE A 343 -9.85 20.70 14.28
C PHE A 343 -9.33 21.59 15.44
N GLN A 344 -9.99 21.58 16.60
CA GLN A 344 -9.57 22.28 17.82
C GLN A 344 -8.91 21.34 18.85
N LYS A 345 -9.45 20.13 19.07
CA LYS A 345 -8.90 19.13 20.01
C LYS A 345 -7.69 18.37 19.46
N VAL A 346 -7.73 18.00 18.17
CA VAL A 346 -6.84 16.99 17.59
C VAL A 346 -5.62 17.63 16.92
N LYS A 347 -4.44 17.33 17.47
CA LYS A 347 -3.12 17.75 16.98
C LYS A 347 -2.52 16.67 16.06
N GLY A 348 -1.52 17.04 15.26
CA GLY A 348 -0.92 16.18 14.25
C GLY A 348 -1.46 16.43 12.85
N ALA A 349 -1.44 15.38 12.02
CA ALA A 349 -1.75 15.44 10.60
C ALA A 349 -2.72 14.33 10.23
N TYR A 350 -3.75 14.61 9.43
CA TYR A 350 -4.82 13.65 9.14
C TYR A 350 -5.61 13.96 7.87
N SER A 351 -5.85 12.92 7.08
CA SER A 351 -6.83 12.90 5.98
C SER A 351 -7.83 11.79 6.25
N VAL A 352 -9.13 12.12 6.26
CA VAL A 352 -10.21 11.25 6.75
C VAL A 352 -11.27 11.04 5.67
N THR A 353 -11.75 9.79 5.59
CA THR A 353 -12.85 9.34 4.73
C THR A 353 -13.70 8.43 5.59
N SER A 354 -15.01 8.68 5.67
CA SER A 354 -15.91 8.09 6.64
C SER A 354 -17.29 7.84 6.01
N ILE A 355 -17.95 6.76 6.42
CA ILE A 355 -19.34 6.45 6.05
C ILE A 355 -20.19 6.58 7.30
N ILE A 356 -21.40 7.13 7.16
CA ILE A 356 -22.39 7.21 8.23
C ILE A 356 -23.71 6.63 7.70
N ILE A 357 -24.23 5.60 8.39
CA ILE A 357 -25.48 4.92 8.02
C ILE A 357 -26.66 5.91 8.05
N GLY A 358 -27.53 5.82 7.04
CA GLY A 358 -28.71 6.67 6.86
C GLY A 358 -28.37 8.14 6.58
N LYS A 359 -27.16 8.42 6.07
CA LYS A 359 -26.63 9.77 5.79
C LYS A 359 -25.71 9.81 4.56
N GLY A 360 -24.60 9.07 4.53
CA GLY A 360 -23.70 9.00 3.36
C GLY A 360 -22.20 9.09 3.65
N LEU A 361 -21.44 9.67 2.70
CA LEU A 361 -19.98 9.75 2.71
C LEU A 361 -19.47 11.11 3.23
N VAL A 362 -18.61 11.09 4.24
CA VAL A 362 -17.96 12.28 4.83
C VAL A 362 -16.46 12.23 4.59
N VAL A 363 -15.88 13.36 4.19
CA VAL A 363 -14.46 13.50 3.86
C VAL A 363 -13.94 14.81 4.47
N PHE A 364 -12.83 14.75 5.21
CA PHE A 364 -12.19 15.96 5.74
C PHE A 364 -10.67 15.84 5.84
N ARG A 365 -9.99 16.99 5.86
CA ARG A 365 -8.53 17.12 5.87
C ARG A 365 -8.09 18.06 6.99
N ASP A 366 -6.96 17.75 7.62
CA ASP A 366 -6.39 18.56 8.70
C ASP A 366 -6.23 20.04 8.32
N PRO A 367 -6.30 20.98 9.27
CA PRO A 367 -6.27 22.42 8.98
C PRO A 367 -5.03 22.94 8.25
N GLN A 368 -3.92 22.19 8.22
CA GLN A 368 -2.69 22.54 7.51
C GLN A 368 -2.48 21.73 6.21
N GLY A 369 -3.30 20.72 5.93
CA GLY A 369 -3.23 19.90 4.72
C GLY A 369 -1.98 19.01 4.64
N ILE A 370 -1.41 18.59 5.77
CA ILE A 370 -0.10 17.93 5.82
C ILE A 370 -0.13 16.58 5.07
N ARG A 371 -1.22 15.81 5.19
CA ARG A 371 -1.47 14.57 4.44
C ARG A 371 -2.21 14.86 3.12
N PRO A 372 -1.96 14.12 2.03
CA PRO A 372 -2.62 14.35 0.74
C PRO A 372 -4.03 13.75 0.70
N LEU A 373 -4.96 14.46 0.05
CA LEU A 373 -6.33 14.01 -0.20
C LEU A 373 -6.88 14.69 -1.45
N VAL A 374 -6.97 13.96 -2.56
CA VAL A 374 -7.50 14.43 -3.85
C VAL A 374 -8.98 14.08 -4.02
N LYS A 375 -9.67 14.77 -4.94
CA LYS A 375 -11.08 14.54 -5.27
C LYS A 375 -11.30 14.46 -6.79
N GLY A 376 -12.23 13.61 -7.23
CA GLY A 376 -12.59 13.42 -8.62
C GLY A 376 -14.07 13.14 -8.81
N GLU A 377 -14.58 13.41 -10.01
CA GLU A 377 -16.01 13.33 -10.37
C GLU A 377 -16.20 12.56 -11.68
N ARG A 378 -17.31 11.82 -11.81
CA ARG A 378 -17.67 11.09 -13.04
C ARG A 378 -19.16 11.23 -13.30
N SER A 379 -19.53 11.76 -14.46
CA SER A 379 -20.93 11.81 -14.89
C SER A 379 -21.48 10.40 -15.13
N ASN A 380 -22.65 10.12 -14.57
CA ASN A 380 -23.36 8.85 -14.71
C ASN A 380 -24.31 8.87 -15.92
N VAL A 381 -24.59 7.71 -16.52
CA VAL A 381 -25.55 7.56 -17.63
C VAL A 381 -26.97 7.98 -17.28
N ASN A 382 -27.33 8.00 -15.99
CA ASN A 382 -28.62 8.47 -15.48
C ASN A 382 -28.66 9.99 -15.20
N GLY A 383 -27.61 10.75 -15.54
CA GLY A 383 -27.54 12.20 -15.33
C GLY A 383 -27.04 12.65 -13.95
N GLY A 384 -26.86 11.73 -12.99
CA GLY A 384 -26.19 12.00 -11.71
C GLY A 384 -24.66 12.07 -11.83
N THR A 385 -23.99 12.30 -10.70
CA THR A 385 -22.50 12.33 -10.61
C THR A 385 -22.01 11.37 -9.53
N ASP A 386 -21.02 10.55 -9.87
CA ASP A 386 -20.25 9.74 -8.91
C ASP A 386 -19.04 10.54 -8.40
N TYR A 387 -18.63 10.29 -7.15
CA TYR A 387 -17.52 11.02 -6.49
C TYR A 387 -16.46 10.05 -5.93
N ILE A 388 -15.18 10.38 -6.12
CA ILE A 388 -14.04 9.61 -5.58
C ILE A 388 -13.12 10.52 -4.76
N PHE A 389 -12.63 10.01 -3.63
CA PHE A 389 -11.68 10.66 -2.74
C PHE A 389 -10.55 9.70 -2.38
N ALA A 390 -9.31 10.11 -2.60
CA ALA A 390 -8.15 9.21 -2.48
C ALA A 390 -6.89 9.94 -2.00
N SER A 391 -5.89 9.20 -1.53
CA SER A 391 -4.58 9.80 -1.18
C SER A 391 -3.81 10.30 -2.42
N GLU A 392 -4.09 9.75 -3.60
CA GLU A 392 -3.56 10.16 -4.91
C GLU A 392 -4.61 9.95 -6.00
N ASN A 393 -4.49 10.65 -7.14
CA ASN A 393 -5.40 10.55 -8.28
C ASN A 393 -5.02 9.43 -9.28
N THR A 394 -4.10 8.54 -8.92
CA THR A 394 -3.44 7.60 -9.84
C THR A 394 -4.35 6.50 -10.40
N MET A 395 -5.55 6.30 -9.85
CA MET A 395 -6.60 5.43 -10.40
C MET A 395 -7.65 6.17 -11.22
N PHE A 396 -7.74 7.50 -11.15
CA PHE A 396 -8.88 8.26 -11.69
C PHE A 396 -9.05 8.04 -13.20
N TYR A 397 -7.94 8.07 -13.97
CA TYR A 397 -7.96 7.79 -15.41
C TYR A 397 -8.49 6.38 -15.73
N ALA A 398 -8.02 5.36 -14.99
CA ALA A 398 -8.43 3.97 -15.22
C ALA A 398 -9.90 3.71 -14.87
N LEU A 399 -10.41 4.42 -13.84
CA LEU A 399 -11.82 4.36 -13.40
C LEU A 399 -12.73 5.38 -14.09
N GLY A 400 -12.22 6.17 -15.04
CA GLY A 400 -13.00 7.16 -15.79
C GLY A 400 -13.50 8.37 -14.99
N TYR A 401 -12.81 8.74 -13.90
CA TYR A 401 -13.06 9.95 -13.13
C TYR A 401 -12.21 11.13 -13.63
N GLU A 402 -12.82 12.30 -13.75
CA GLU A 402 -12.14 13.56 -14.01
C GLU A 402 -11.53 14.11 -12.70
N PRO A 403 -10.23 14.46 -12.64
CA PRO A 403 -9.65 15.07 -11.44
C PRO A 403 -10.24 16.47 -11.17
N LYS A 404 -10.74 16.69 -9.95
CA LYS A 404 -11.29 17.99 -9.48
C LYS A 404 -10.40 18.61 -8.39
N GLY A 405 -9.09 18.44 -8.57
CA GLY A 405 -8.06 18.93 -7.68
C GLY A 405 -8.06 18.25 -6.31
N THR A 406 -7.97 19.07 -5.27
CA THR A 406 -7.55 18.64 -3.92
C THR A 406 -8.58 19.04 -2.85
N VAL A 407 -8.77 18.23 -1.80
CA VAL A 407 -9.54 18.64 -0.60
C VAL A 407 -8.73 19.68 0.16
N LEU A 408 -9.29 20.87 0.39
CA LEU A 408 -8.54 22.01 0.94
C LEU A 408 -8.19 21.79 2.43
N PRO A 409 -7.12 22.42 2.96
CA PRO A 409 -6.78 22.33 4.38
C PRO A 409 -7.92 22.86 5.25
N GLY A 410 -8.45 22.03 6.15
CA GLY A 410 -9.63 22.37 6.96
C GLY A 410 -10.96 22.39 6.19
N GLU A 411 -11.04 21.75 5.02
CA GLU A 411 -12.31 21.49 4.31
C GLU A 411 -12.97 20.21 4.84
N ILE A 412 -14.30 20.29 5.02
CA ILE A 412 -15.20 19.14 5.06
C ILE A 412 -16.00 19.09 3.76
N ILE A 413 -16.19 17.88 3.23
CA ILE A 413 -17.10 17.54 2.14
C ILE A 413 -18.01 16.41 2.65
N TYR A 414 -19.30 16.50 2.34
CA TYR A 414 -20.31 15.49 2.64
C TYR A 414 -21.10 15.23 1.36
N VAL A 415 -21.15 13.97 0.94
CA VAL A 415 -22.00 13.47 -0.15
C VAL A 415 -23.11 12.65 0.50
N ALA A 416 -24.33 13.17 0.46
CA ALA A 416 -25.49 12.50 1.02
C ALA A 416 -25.89 11.26 0.19
N GLU A 417 -26.73 10.39 0.74
CA GLU A 417 -27.22 9.17 0.07
C GLU A 417 -27.91 9.42 -1.28
N ASP A 418 -28.52 10.58 -1.47
CA ASP A 418 -29.14 11.05 -2.73
C ASP A 418 -28.14 11.64 -3.75
N GLY A 419 -26.86 11.74 -3.39
CA GLY A 419 -25.80 12.34 -4.20
C GLY A 419 -25.63 13.85 -4.01
N THR A 420 -26.40 14.49 -3.15
CA THR A 420 -26.29 15.93 -2.87
C THR A 420 -24.98 16.23 -2.15
N VAL A 421 -24.18 17.16 -2.70
CA VAL A 421 -22.85 17.51 -2.17
C VAL A 421 -22.85 18.82 -1.40
N PHE A 422 -22.49 18.73 -0.12
CA PHE A 422 -22.23 19.86 0.76
C PHE A 422 -20.73 19.97 1.00
N LYS A 423 -20.17 21.20 1.00
CA LYS A 423 -18.75 21.43 1.29
C LYS A 423 -18.51 22.78 1.97
N LYS A 424 -17.57 22.82 2.92
CA LYS A 424 -17.22 24.02 3.67
C LYS A 424 -15.79 23.97 4.18
N ARG A 425 -15.02 25.04 4.01
CA ARG A 425 -13.75 25.24 4.70
C ARG A 425 -14.04 25.79 6.10
N LEU A 426 -13.91 24.96 7.13
CA LEU A 426 -14.23 25.28 8.53
C LEU A 426 -13.12 26.09 9.19
N MET A 427 -11.87 25.81 8.81
CA MET A 427 -10.69 26.46 9.36
C MET A 427 -9.69 26.76 8.24
N LYS A 428 -9.09 27.95 8.24
CA LYS A 428 -7.98 28.33 7.35
C LYS A 428 -6.74 28.60 8.21
N LYS A 429 -5.78 27.67 8.20
CA LYS A 429 -4.39 27.90 8.60
C LYS A 429 -3.50 27.96 7.34
N GLU A 430 -2.20 28.17 7.57
CA GLU A 430 -1.11 27.95 6.61
C GLU A 430 -1.24 26.57 5.93
N PHE A 431 -1.08 26.50 4.61
CA PHE A 431 -1.11 25.25 3.84
C PHE A 431 0.30 24.66 3.72
N ASN A 432 0.55 23.60 4.50
CA ASN A 432 1.87 23.03 4.73
C ASN A 432 1.93 21.52 4.37
N PRO A 433 1.73 21.13 3.09
CA PRO A 433 1.73 19.72 2.67
C PRO A 433 3.10 19.08 2.84
N CYS A 434 3.14 17.77 3.14
CA CYS A 434 4.41 17.08 3.38
C CYS A 434 5.33 17.04 2.16
N ILE A 435 6.56 17.57 2.29
CA ILE A 435 7.56 17.58 1.21
C ILE A 435 7.92 16.14 0.75
N PHE A 436 7.91 15.18 1.69
CA PHE A 436 8.39 13.82 1.47
C PHE A 436 7.49 12.98 0.55
N GLU A 437 6.24 13.42 0.35
CA GLU A 437 5.36 12.89 -0.69
C GLU A 437 5.96 13.09 -2.09
N TYR A 438 6.43 14.31 -2.38
CA TYR A 438 7.07 14.64 -3.66
C TYR A 438 8.45 13.99 -3.81
N VAL A 439 9.23 13.92 -2.74
CA VAL A 439 10.55 13.25 -2.75
C VAL A 439 10.39 11.76 -3.05
N TYR A 440 9.64 11.03 -2.22
CA TYR A 440 9.62 9.57 -2.21
C TYR A 440 8.21 8.98 -2.27
N PHE A 441 7.35 9.36 -1.32
CA PHE A 441 6.25 8.48 -0.91
C PHE A 441 5.09 8.41 -1.91
N ALA A 442 4.91 9.43 -2.75
CA ALA A 442 3.91 9.41 -3.81
C ALA A 442 4.43 8.77 -5.11
N ARG A 443 3.53 8.18 -5.89
CA ARG A 443 3.84 7.75 -7.26
C ARG A 443 4.14 8.95 -8.16
N PRO A 444 5.01 8.81 -9.19
CA PRO A 444 5.35 9.91 -10.09
C PRO A 444 4.16 10.40 -10.93
N ASP A 445 3.22 9.52 -11.28
CA ASP A 445 2.00 9.86 -12.03
C ASP A 445 0.91 10.55 -11.18
N ALA A 446 1.14 10.73 -9.87
CA ALA A 446 0.26 11.51 -9.01
C ALA A 446 0.41 13.02 -9.24
N THR A 447 -0.70 13.75 -9.06
CA THR A 447 -0.75 15.20 -8.91
C THR A 447 -1.38 15.53 -7.57
N LEU A 448 -0.62 16.20 -6.71
CA LEU A 448 -0.98 16.47 -5.31
C LEU A 448 -0.90 17.97 -5.05
N ASN A 449 -1.99 18.55 -4.53
CA ASN A 449 -2.06 19.99 -4.28
C ASN A 449 -1.72 20.79 -5.55
N ASP A 450 -2.21 20.29 -6.70
CA ASP A 450 -2.02 20.83 -8.05
C ASP A 450 -0.55 20.89 -8.54
N VAL A 451 0.36 20.20 -7.83
CA VAL A 451 1.75 19.93 -8.23
C VAL A 451 1.90 18.47 -8.70
N SER A 452 2.38 18.28 -9.93
CA SER A 452 2.73 16.96 -10.47
C SER A 452 4.03 16.43 -9.84
N VAL A 453 3.97 15.23 -9.26
CA VAL A 453 5.10 14.60 -8.55
C VAL A 453 6.27 14.33 -9.51
N TYR A 454 6.01 13.80 -10.71
CA TYR A 454 7.02 13.64 -11.77
C TYR A 454 7.70 14.97 -12.14
N ARG A 455 6.94 16.06 -12.31
CA ARG A 455 7.52 17.37 -12.64
C ARG A 455 8.32 17.98 -11.49
N ALA A 456 7.96 17.71 -10.24
CA ALA A 456 8.79 18.09 -9.09
C ALA A 456 10.11 17.32 -9.09
N ARG A 457 10.09 15.99 -9.24
CA ARG A 457 11.30 15.14 -9.27
C ARG A 457 12.28 15.50 -10.41
N LEU A 458 11.78 15.87 -11.59
CA LEU A 458 12.64 16.40 -12.66
C LEU A 458 13.41 17.65 -12.20
N ARG A 459 12.71 18.64 -11.63
CA ARG A 459 13.35 19.89 -11.13
C ARG A 459 14.33 19.62 -9.99
N MET A 460 14.05 18.64 -9.11
CA MET A 460 15.02 18.21 -8.09
C MET A 460 16.35 17.81 -8.74
N GLY A 461 16.29 16.97 -9.79
CA GLY A 461 17.46 16.59 -10.58
C GLY A 461 18.18 17.76 -11.26
N GLN A 462 17.45 18.72 -11.84
CA GLN A 462 18.04 19.91 -12.46
C GLN A 462 18.78 20.77 -11.43
N ASN A 463 18.12 21.10 -10.32
CA ASN A 463 18.69 21.96 -9.27
C ASN A 463 19.92 21.27 -8.62
N LEU A 464 19.86 19.95 -8.44
CA LEU A 464 20.96 19.13 -7.92
C LEU A 464 22.16 19.10 -8.88
N ALA A 465 21.94 19.07 -10.20
CA ALA A 465 23.01 19.10 -11.21
C ALA A 465 23.70 20.48 -11.29
N VAL A 466 22.94 21.57 -11.16
CA VAL A 466 23.50 22.93 -11.05
C VAL A 466 24.35 23.05 -9.78
N SER A 467 23.86 22.52 -8.64
CA SER A 467 24.63 22.46 -7.40
C SER A 467 25.87 21.55 -7.50
N TRP A 468 25.82 20.45 -8.26
CA TRP A 468 26.97 19.58 -8.52
C TRP A 468 28.10 20.31 -9.25
N LYS A 469 27.79 20.94 -10.39
CA LYS A 469 28.76 21.76 -11.17
C LYS A 469 29.42 22.84 -10.32
N LYS A 470 28.72 23.35 -9.29
CA LYS A 470 29.23 24.39 -8.38
C LYS A 470 30.05 23.84 -7.21
N LYS A 471 29.66 22.72 -6.57
CA LYS A 471 30.39 22.11 -5.43
C LYS A 471 31.61 21.32 -5.91
N HIS A 472 31.55 20.73 -7.10
CA HIS A 472 32.55 19.80 -7.63
C HIS A 472 32.83 19.99 -9.14
N PRO A 473 33.34 21.16 -9.58
CA PRO A 473 33.55 21.45 -11.00
C PRO A 473 34.46 20.43 -11.71
N ASP A 474 35.49 19.93 -11.02
CA ASP A 474 36.48 18.99 -11.57
C ASP A 474 36.02 17.52 -11.55
N LYS A 475 34.87 17.21 -10.93
CA LYS A 475 34.34 15.84 -10.78
C LYS A 475 33.14 15.60 -11.69
N THR A 476 33.41 15.55 -12.98
CA THR A 476 32.41 15.15 -13.98
C THR A 476 32.41 13.63 -14.13
N PRO A 477 31.27 12.93 -13.92
CA PRO A 477 31.17 11.49 -14.15
C PRO A 477 30.99 11.17 -15.64
N ASP A 478 31.44 9.98 -16.06
CA ASP A 478 31.13 9.44 -17.39
C ASP A 478 29.64 9.05 -17.50
N ILE A 479 29.06 8.64 -16.37
CA ILE A 479 27.73 8.04 -16.33
C ILE A 479 26.98 8.35 -15.02
N VAL A 480 25.68 8.61 -15.14
CA VAL A 480 24.74 8.79 -14.04
C VAL A 480 23.79 7.60 -13.99
N ILE A 481 23.72 6.96 -12.83
CA ILE A 481 22.90 5.77 -12.55
C ILE A 481 21.90 6.13 -11.43
N PRO A 482 20.62 5.71 -11.50
CA PRO A 482 19.68 5.84 -10.39
C PRO A 482 19.79 4.67 -9.40
N ALA A 483 19.44 4.92 -8.14
CA ALA A 483 18.96 3.90 -7.22
C ALA A 483 17.47 3.63 -7.51
N PRO A 484 17.09 2.46 -8.07
CA PRO A 484 15.76 2.28 -8.64
C PRO A 484 14.66 2.04 -7.59
N SER A 485 13.45 2.57 -7.77
CA SER A 485 12.87 3.15 -9.00
C SER A 485 12.51 4.63 -8.87
N THR A 486 12.56 5.19 -7.66
CA THR A 486 12.14 6.58 -7.38
C THR A 486 13.10 7.56 -8.05
N ALA A 487 14.41 7.34 -7.89
CA ALA A 487 15.44 8.26 -8.32
C ALA A 487 15.57 8.35 -9.84
N ASN A 488 15.06 7.38 -10.62
CA ASN A 488 15.14 7.38 -12.10
C ASN A 488 14.69 8.71 -12.71
N THR A 489 13.65 9.36 -12.16
CA THR A 489 13.18 10.67 -12.67
C THR A 489 14.20 11.79 -12.39
N SER A 490 14.69 11.89 -11.16
CA SER A 490 15.67 12.90 -10.76
C SER A 490 17.01 12.67 -11.46
N ALA A 491 17.45 11.41 -11.56
CA ALA A 491 18.71 11.01 -12.18
C ALA A 491 18.73 11.27 -13.69
N LEU A 492 17.63 10.98 -14.41
CA LEU A 492 17.49 11.30 -15.83
C LEU A 492 17.62 12.81 -16.07
N SER A 493 16.94 13.63 -15.26
CA SER A 493 16.98 15.08 -15.41
C SER A 493 18.32 15.68 -14.98
N PHE A 494 18.97 15.11 -13.95
CA PHE A 494 20.32 15.48 -13.52
C PHE A 494 21.35 15.18 -14.61
N ALA A 495 21.31 13.98 -15.20
CA ALA A 495 22.23 13.58 -16.27
C ALA A 495 22.13 14.50 -17.49
N HIS A 496 20.90 14.80 -17.91
CA HIS A 496 20.61 15.74 -19.00
C HIS A 496 21.12 17.16 -18.69
N GLU A 497 20.86 17.68 -17.48
CA GLU A 497 21.31 19.01 -17.06
C GLU A 497 22.84 19.07 -16.89
N LEU A 498 23.48 17.99 -16.45
CA LEU A 498 24.94 17.88 -16.34
C LEU A 498 25.63 17.69 -17.70
N GLY A 499 24.92 17.15 -18.69
CA GLY A 499 25.44 16.89 -20.05
C GLY A 499 26.10 15.51 -20.22
N VAL A 500 25.77 14.56 -19.36
CA VAL A 500 26.41 13.23 -19.26
C VAL A 500 25.43 12.08 -19.53
N ARG A 501 25.93 10.86 -19.73
CA ARG A 501 25.09 9.70 -20.05
C ARG A 501 24.25 9.26 -18.85
N TYR A 502 22.92 9.18 -19.01
CA TYR A 502 22.05 8.42 -18.11
C TYR A 502 22.10 6.92 -18.46
N SER A 503 22.04 6.05 -17.46
CA SER A 503 21.86 4.61 -17.68
C SER A 503 21.26 3.88 -16.47
N GLU A 504 20.50 2.81 -16.72
CA GLU A 504 19.93 1.94 -15.68
C GLU A 504 20.93 0.85 -15.25
N GLY A 505 22.14 1.29 -14.86
CA GLY A 505 23.23 0.40 -14.47
C GLY A 505 22.99 -0.39 -13.17
N LEU A 506 21.90 -0.13 -12.47
CA LEU A 506 21.34 -0.98 -11.41
C LEU A 506 19.90 -1.35 -11.78
N TYR A 507 19.65 -2.64 -12.03
CA TYR A 507 18.30 -3.14 -12.29
C TYR A 507 17.62 -3.62 -11.01
N LYS A 508 16.37 -3.20 -10.77
CA LYS A 508 15.56 -3.66 -9.63
C LYS A 508 14.80 -4.92 -9.98
N ASN A 509 14.99 -5.99 -9.20
CA ASN A 509 14.17 -7.19 -9.37
C ASN A 509 12.74 -6.95 -8.85
N THR A 510 11.81 -6.70 -9.78
CA THR A 510 10.40 -6.42 -9.52
C THR A 510 9.60 -7.61 -8.99
N PHE A 511 10.12 -8.83 -9.12
CA PHE A 511 9.46 -10.06 -8.66
C PHE A 511 9.82 -10.42 -7.21
N ILE A 512 10.82 -9.77 -6.62
CA ILE A 512 11.21 -9.98 -5.22
C ILE A 512 10.41 -9.01 -4.34
N GLY A 513 9.42 -9.57 -3.65
CA GLY A 513 8.67 -8.89 -2.59
C GLY A 513 9.51 -8.67 -1.33
N ARG A 514 8.84 -8.55 -0.17
CA ARG A 514 9.55 -8.44 1.11
C ARG A 514 10.26 -9.74 1.47
N THR A 515 11.59 -9.72 1.38
CA THR A 515 12.51 -10.75 1.88
C THR A 515 12.45 -10.81 3.41
N PHE A 516 11.40 -11.43 3.97
CA PHE A 516 11.14 -11.46 5.41
C PHE A 516 12.10 -12.38 6.20
N ILE A 517 12.71 -13.39 5.57
CA ILE A 517 13.56 -14.38 6.24
C ILE A 517 14.94 -14.47 5.56
N MET A 518 15.98 -13.94 6.22
CA MET A 518 17.40 -14.27 6.01
C MET A 518 18.13 -14.18 7.37
N PRO A 519 18.64 -15.30 7.93
CA PRO A 519 19.18 -15.31 9.29
C PRO A 519 20.59 -14.68 9.40
N GLY A 520 20.76 -13.80 10.39
CA GLY A 520 22.06 -13.23 10.76
C GLY A 520 22.49 -11.96 9.99
N GLN A 521 23.36 -11.16 10.60
CA GLN A 521 23.86 -9.91 10.00
C GLN A 521 24.62 -10.15 8.68
N ALA A 522 25.32 -11.29 8.55
CA ALA A 522 26.03 -11.66 7.33
C ALA A 522 25.09 -11.82 6.12
N GLU A 523 23.88 -12.35 6.31
CA GLU A 523 22.92 -12.53 5.21
C GLU A 523 22.08 -11.29 4.92
N ARG A 524 21.90 -10.37 5.88
CA ARG A 524 21.33 -9.04 5.57
C ARG A 524 22.11 -8.30 4.49
N LYS A 525 23.43 -8.49 4.38
CA LYS A 525 24.25 -7.96 3.26
C LYS A 525 23.95 -8.62 1.91
N LYS A 526 23.43 -9.86 1.87
CA LYS A 526 22.93 -10.47 0.62
C LYS A 526 21.62 -9.82 0.15
N SER A 527 20.78 -9.32 1.06
CA SER A 527 19.44 -8.82 0.72
C SER A 527 19.41 -7.67 -0.29
N VAL A 528 20.46 -6.84 -0.36
CA VAL A 528 20.60 -5.79 -1.40
C VAL A 528 20.96 -6.41 -2.75
N ARG A 529 21.87 -7.40 -2.79
CA ARG A 529 22.27 -8.14 -4.02
C ARG A 529 21.13 -8.96 -4.63
N TYR A 530 20.13 -9.35 -3.83
CA TYR A 530 18.91 -9.96 -4.34
C TYR A 530 17.96 -8.93 -4.97
N LYS A 531 17.88 -7.71 -4.42
CA LYS A 531 16.94 -6.67 -4.87
C LYS A 531 17.47 -5.83 -6.03
N LEU A 532 18.78 -5.61 -6.10
CA LEU A 532 19.47 -4.81 -7.11
C LEU A 532 20.55 -5.66 -7.80
N VAL A 533 20.50 -5.70 -9.12
CA VAL A 533 21.44 -6.40 -9.99
C VAL A 533 22.27 -5.35 -10.78
N PRO A 534 23.59 -5.31 -10.63
CA PRO A 534 24.45 -4.36 -11.34
C PRO A 534 24.71 -4.79 -12.78
N GLN A 535 24.72 -3.82 -13.70
CA GLN A 535 25.07 -4.01 -15.11
C GLN A 535 26.56 -3.69 -15.30
N GLU A 536 27.42 -4.71 -15.29
CA GLU A 536 28.87 -4.54 -15.33
C GLU A 536 29.37 -3.66 -16.49
N THR A 537 28.80 -3.84 -17.69
CA THR A 537 29.15 -3.04 -18.89
C THR A 537 28.86 -1.55 -18.74
N GLU A 538 27.96 -1.17 -17.84
CA GLU A 538 27.61 0.21 -17.55
C GLU A 538 28.48 0.81 -16.44
N ILE A 539 29.04 -0.02 -15.55
CA ILE A 539 29.78 0.39 -14.34
C ILE A 539 31.31 0.34 -14.52
N ARG A 540 31.83 -0.73 -15.14
CA ARG A 540 33.27 -1.05 -15.22
C ARG A 540 34.08 0.05 -15.92
N ASP A 541 35.24 0.35 -15.35
CA ASP A 541 36.30 1.24 -15.85
C ASP A 541 35.80 2.68 -16.14
N LYS A 542 34.93 3.21 -15.27
CA LYS A 542 34.29 4.54 -15.38
C LYS A 542 34.12 5.25 -14.04
N LYS A 543 33.98 6.57 -14.10
CA LYS A 543 33.57 7.44 -12.99
C LYS A 543 32.04 7.49 -12.94
N VAL A 544 31.46 6.85 -11.93
CA VAL A 544 30.02 6.61 -11.79
C VAL A 544 29.42 7.57 -10.78
N LEU A 545 28.35 8.29 -11.14
CA LEU A 545 27.54 9.04 -10.17
C LEU A 545 26.22 8.32 -9.92
N ILE A 546 26.04 7.82 -8.69
CA ILE A 546 24.78 7.21 -8.23
C ILE A 546 23.87 8.29 -7.62
N ILE A 547 22.60 8.30 -8.03
CA ILE A 547 21.58 9.21 -7.49
C ILE A 547 20.51 8.41 -6.75
N ASP A 548 20.34 8.73 -5.47
CA ASP A 548 19.34 8.13 -4.59
C ASP A 548 18.26 9.17 -4.23
N ASP A 549 17.07 8.72 -3.85
CA ASP A 549 16.00 9.65 -3.49
C ASP A 549 16.26 10.32 -2.14
N SER A 550 16.79 9.58 -1.17
CA SER A 550 17.06 10.05 0.19
C SER A 550 18.03 9.12 0.94
N ILE A 551 18.86 9.68 1.82
CA ILE A 551 19.76 8.90 2.67
C ILE A 551 19.24 8.95 4.13
N VAL A 552 18.57 7.87 4.55
CA VAL A 552 17.94 7.77 5.89
C VAL A 552 18.88 7.12 6.92
N ARG A 553 19.23 5.83 6.72
CA ARG A 553 20.12 5.05 7.61
C ARG A 553 21.53 4.80 7.04
N GLY A 554 21.83 5.31 5.84
CA GLY A 554 23.10 5.09 5.12
C GLY A 554 23.41 3.65 4.64
N ASN A 555 22.96 2.61 5.36
CA ASN A 555 23.36 1.22 5.13
C ASN A 555 23.05 0.69 3.71
N THR A 556 21.87 0.99 3.15
CA THR A 556 21.51 0.58 1.79
C THR A 556 22.41 1.27 0.77
N SER A 557 22.52 2.59 0.86
CA SER A 557 23.35 3.44 -0.01
C SER A 557 24.83 3.02 0.04
N ARG A 558 25.36 2.62 1.22
CA ARG A 558 26.72 2.10 1.38
C ARG A 558 26.95 0.75 0.68
N GLU A 559 26.03 -0.21 0.79
CA GLU A 559 26.16 -1.48 0.05
C GLU A 559 25.89 -1.30 -1.46
N ILE A 560 25.16 -0.24 -1.89
CA ILE A 560 25.08 0.17 -3.31
C ILE A 560 26.42 0.72 -3.80
N VAL A 561 27.04 1.67 -3.09
CA VAL A 561 28.38 2.21 -3.44
C VAL A 561 29.40 1.09 -3.51
N ARG A 562 29.38 0.18 -2.54
CA ARG A 562 30.21 -1.02 -2.56
C ARG A 562 29.91 -1.90 -3.77
N MET A 563 28.65 -2.11 -4.14
CA MET A 563 28.29 -2.88 -5.34
C MET A 563 28.87 -2.27 -6.62
N LEU A 564 28.92 -0.93 -6.72
CA LEU A 564 29.54 -0.24 -7.86
C LEU A 564 31.07 -0.43 -7.88
N LYS A 565 31.75 -0.33 -6.72
CA LYS A 565 33.20 -0.57 -6.62
C LYS A 565 33.58 -2.06 -6.80
N ASP A 566 32.78 -2.98 -6.27
CA ASP A 566 32.91 -4.44 -6.50
C ASP A 566 32.79 -4.81 -7.99
N PHE A 567 32.08 -4.00 -8.80
CA PHE A 567 31.90 -4.18 -10.25
C PHE A 567 32.78 -3.26 -11.11
N GLY A 568 33.81 -2.65 -10.52
CA GLY A 568 34.90 -1.99 -11.24
C GLY A 568 34.70 -0.52 -11.61
N ALA A 569 33.85 0.23 -10.90
CA ALA A 569 33.87 1.70 -11.00
C ALA A 569 35.23 2.27 -10.53
N GLU A 570 35.78 3.23 -11.28
CA GLU A 570 37.04 3.91 -10.98
C GLU A 570 36.87 4.89 -9.81
N GLU A 571 35.87 5.76 -9.92
CA GLU A 571 35.39 6.66 -8.87
C GLU A 571 33.87 6.47 -8.73
N VAL A 572 33.34 6.59 -7.50
CA VAL A 572 31.91 6.58 -7.22
C VAL A 572 31.51 7.87 -6.51
N TYR A 573 30.80 8.72 -7.22
CA TYR A 573 30.17 9.94 -6.72
C TYR A 573 28.73 9.63 -6.27
N PHE A 574 28.21 10.38 -5.31
CA PHE A 574 26.85 10.19 -4.78
C PHE A 574 26.10 11.51 -4.69
N ALA A 575 24.86 11.56 -5.20
CA ALA A 575 23.97 12.68 -4.97
C ALA A 575 22.60 12.24 -4.42
N SER A 576 22.14 12.90 -3.36
CA SER A 576 20.82 12.67 -2.74
C SER A 576 19.83 13.73 -3.23
N ALA A 577 18.72 13.31 -3.84
CA ALA A 577 17.67 14.23 -4.32
C ALA A 577 16.88 14.92 -3.19
N CYS A 578 16.98 14.40 -1.96
CA CYS A 578 16.51 15.01 -0.72
C CYS A 578 17.68 15.64 0.07
N PRO A 579 17.47 16.72 0.83
CA PRO A 579 18.36 17.13 1.92
C PRO A 579 18.61 16.02 2.96
N PRO A 580 19.57 16.21 3.89
CA PRO A 580 19.84 15.23 4.94
C PRO A 580 18.59 15.02 5.82
N VAL A 581 18.24 13.76 6.09
CA VAL A 581 17.10 13.41 6.96
C VAL A 581 17.60 13.37 8.41
N GLN A 582 17.46 14.50 9.12
CA GLN A 582 18.06 14.73 10.44
C GLN A 582 17.14 14.41 11.62
N ASN A 583 15.81 14.36 11.40
CA ASN A 583 14.81 14.26 12.46
C ASN A 583 13.72 13.23 12.13
N PRO A 584 13.10 12.59 13.14
CA PRO A 584 11.96 11.69 12.95
C PRO A 584 10.74 12.42 12.36
N CYS A 585 9.72 11.65 11.96
CA CYS A 585 8.43 12.17 11.56
C CYS A 585 7.31 11.64 12.48
N PHE A 586 6.43 12.56 12.91
CA PHE A 586 5.27 12.29 13.78
C PHE A 586 3.93 12.64 13.11
N TYR A 587 3.95 12.85 11.78
CA TYR A 587 2.78 13.21 10.96
C TYR A 587 2.38 12.10 9.97
N GLY A 588 2.72 10.84 10.27
CA GLY A 588 2.30 9.67 9.49
C GLY A 588 3.22 9.25 8.34
N VAL A 589 4.52 9.59 8.39
CA VAL A 589 5.57 8.87 7.63
C VAL A 589 6.36 8.07 8.64
N ASP A 590 6.56 6.76 8.43
CA ASP A 590 7.48 6.02 9.30
C ASP A 590 8.92 6.43 9.04
N MET A 591 9.58 6.86 10.10
CA MET A 591 10.98 7.25 10.11
C MET A 591 11.66 6.57 11.29
N PRO A 592 12.96 6.24 11.17
CA PRO A 592 13.79 5.83 12.31
C PRO A 592 13.81 6.89 13.42
N THR A 593 14.23 6.52 14.63
CA THR A 593 14.55 7.50 15.67
C THR A 593 15.79 8.30 15.29
N LYS A 594 16.01 9.46 15.91
CA LYS A 594 17.13 10.36 15.61
C LYS A 594 18.49 9.66 15.73
N ASN A 595 18.64 8.75 16.69
CA ASN A 595 19.84 7.94 16.89
C ASN A 595 20.04 6.84 15.80
N GLU A 596 19.01 6.50 15.03
CA GLU A 596 19.09 5.59 13.87
C GLU A 596 19.25 6.33 12.53
N LEU A 597 19.00 7.65 12.49
CA LEU A 597 19.19 8.50 11.31
C LEU A 597 20.67 8.85 11.15
N ILE A 598 21.25 8.60 9.98
CA ILE A 598 22.69 8.86 9.80
C ILE A 598 23.00 10.37 9.90
N ALA A 599 22.19 11.21 9.25
CA ALA A 599 22.29 12.67 9.35
C ALA A 599 21.72 13.25 10.67
N GLY A 600 21.17 12.42 11.55
CA GLY A 600 20.86 12.81 12.93
C GLY A 600 22.10 12.84 13.83
N ASN A 601 23.20 12.20 13.41
CA ASN A 601 24.39 11.95 14.22
C ASN A 601 25.73 12.26 13.50
N MET A 602 25.71 12.49 12.18
CA MET A 602 26.89 12.72 11.34
C MET A 602 26.69 13.92 10.41
N ASN A 603 27.76 14.68 10.15
CA ASN A 603 27.78 15.74 9.14
C ASN A 603 28.08 15.20 7.70
N GLU A 604 27.96 16.03 6.67
CA GLU A 604 28.16 15.58 5.26
C GLU A 604 29.52 14.89 5.04
N ASP A 605 30.62 15.41 5.58
CA ASP A 605 31.96 14.86 5.40
C ASP A 605 32.15 13.52 6.14
N GLU A 606 31.41 13.29 7.22
CA GLU A 606 31.38 12.02 7.95
C GLU A 606 30.54 10.98 7.21
N ILE A 607 29.44 11.39 6.59
CA ILE A 607 28.60 10.53 5.75
C ILE A 607 29.34 10.15 4.46
N GLU A 608 30.06 11.07 3.83
CA GLU A 608 30.91 10.80 2.65
C GLU A 608 31.90 9.66 2.95
N LYS A 609 32.61 9.77 4.08
CA LYS A 609 33.55 8.74 4.58
C LYS A 609 32.84 7.44 4.98
N PHE A 610 31.66 7.51 5.58
CA PHE A 610 30.87 6.32 5.94
C PHE A 610 30.42 5.54 4.69
N LEU A 611 29.96 6.24 3.65
CA LEU A 611 29.55 5.64 2.37
C LEU A 611 30.75 5.12 1.56
N ALA A 612 31.95 5.67 1.80
CA ALA A 612 33.18 5.41 1.03
C ALA A 612 33.07 5.84 -0.45
N VAL A 613 32.43 6.99 -0.66
CA VAL A 613 32.27 7.66 -1.96
C VAL A 613 33.35 8.72 -2.14
N ASP A 614 33.63 9.05 -3.40
CA ASP A 614 34.73 9.96 -3.77
C ASP A 614 34.24 11.41 -3.89
N ALA A 615 32.92 11.64 -3.83
CA ALA A 615 32.26 12.92 -3.54
C ALA A 615 30.79 12.72 -3.14
N LEU A 616 30.27 13.53 -2.20
CA LEU A 616 28.87 13.54 -1.77
C LEU A 616 28.21 14.92 -1.90
N LEU A 617 27.01 14.96 -2.50
CA LEU A 617 26.12 16.12 -2.52
C LEU A 617 24.72 15.77 -2.01
N TYR A 618 24.21 16.57 -1.07
CA TYR A 618 22.77 16.62 -0.76
C TYR A 618 22.10 17.76 -1.52
N GLN A 619 20.83 17.57 -1.89
CA GLN A 619 19.96 18.66 -2.31
C GLN A 619 19.81 19.69 -1.19
N ARG A 620 19.82 20.99 -1.49
CA ARG A 620 19.51 22.03 -0.49
C ARG A 620 18.01 22.11 -0.22
N ILE A 621 17.64 22.53 0.99
CA ILE A 621 16.23 22.75 1.39
C ILE A 621 15.55 23.73 0.43
N ASP A 622 16.16 24.88 0.15
CA ASP A 622 15.58 25.90 -0.75
C ASP A 622 15.36 25.35 -2.17
N ASP A 623 16.32 24.56 -2.66
CA ASP A 623 16.30 23.96 -4.01
C ASP A 623 15.27 22.82 -4.13
N LEU A 624 14.94 22.15 -3.02
CA LEU A 624 13.83 21.19 -2.93
C LEU A 624 12.47 21.89 -2.83
N VAL A 625 12.37 22.99 -2.07
CA VAL A 625 11.15 23.81 -2.01
C VAL A 625 10.83 24.38 -3.39
N GLU A 626 11.81 24.99 -4.08
CA GLU A 626 11.66 25.45 -5.46
C GLU A 626 11.19 24.33 -6.39
N ALA A 627 11.82 23.15 -6.32
CA ALA A 627 11.44 22.03 -7.16
C ALA A 627 9.96 21.65 -7.02
N VAL A 628 9.35 21.80 -5.83
CA VAL A 628 7.91 21.61 -5.63
C VAL A 628 7.11 22.85 -6.11
N THR A 629 7.44 24.05 -5.62
CA THR A 629 6.60 25.26 -5.75
C THR A 629 6.81 26.12 -7.01
N ARG A 630 7.81 25.82 -7.86
CA ARG A 630 8.17 26.65 -9.03
C ARG A 630 7.03 27.03 -9.99
N LYS A 631 6.04 26.14 -10.18
CA LYS A 631 4.91 26.37 -11.10
C LYS A 631 3.65 25.65 -10.64
N GLY A 632 2.53 26.38 -10.72
CA GLY A 632 1.18 25.98 -10.34
C GLY A 632 0.61 27.02 -9.38
N ASP A 633 -0.69 27.31 -9.41
CA ASP A 633 -1.33 28.11 -8.36
C ASP A 633 -1.77 27.19 -7.21
N HIS A 634 -0.77 26.60 -6.56
CA HIS A 634 -0.95 25.55 -5.56
C HIS A 634 -1.28 26.10 -4.16
N HIS A 635 -1.25 27.42 -3.97
CA HIS A 635 -1.51 28.14 -2.71
C HIS A 635 -0.77 27.60 -1.47
N ILE A 636 0.43 27.03 -1.64
CA ILE A 636 1.23 26.44 -0.53
C ILE A 636 2.00 27.57 0.14
N ASP A 637 1.83 27.72 1.45
CA ASP A 637 2.55 28.72 2.24
C ASP A 637 3.98 28.25 2.54
N MET A 638 4.16 27.06 3.11
CA MET A 638 5.47 26.40 3.25
C MET A 638 5.31 24.87 3.38
N PRO A 639 5.93 24.04 2.51
CA PRO A 639 5.88 22.59 2.67
C PRO A 639 6.34 22.13 4.06
N CYS A 640 5.68 21.11 4.62
CA CYS A 640 6.10 20.52 5.89
C CYS A 640 7.41 19.73 5.69
N MET A 641 8.49 20.24 6.28
CA MET A 641 9.87 19.75 6.15
C MET A 641 10.47 19.19 7.47
N ALA A 642 9.65 18.95 8.49
CA ALA A 642 10.10 18.64 9.86
C ALA A 642 11.18 17.53 9.98
N CYS A 643 11.16 16.50 9.14
CA CYS A 643 12.17 15.43 9.13
C CYS A 643 13.55 15.87 8.60
N LEU A 644 13.62 17.02 7.95
CA LEU A 644 14.82 17.65 7.39
C LEU A 644 15.31 18.80 8.30
N ASP A 645 14.40 19.70 8.70
CA ASP A 645 14.74 20.97 9.37
C ASP A 645 14.33 21.06 10.86
N GLY A 646 13.67 20.02 11.38
CA GLY A 646 13.18 19.96 12.77
C GLY A 646 11.94 20.79 13.07
N LYS A 647 11.36 21.51 12.10
CA LYS A 647 10.23 22.42 12.35
C LYS A 647 8.88 21.73 12.15
N TYR A 648 8.30 21.28 13.25
CA TYR A 648 6.97 20.67 13.29
C TYR A 648 5.87 21.72 13.10
N VAL A 649 5.33 21.79 11.87
CA VAL A 649 4.46 22.88 11.41
C VAL A 649 3.18 23.10 12.22
N ALA A 650 2.64 22.06 12.87
CA ALA A 650 1.44 22.19 13.72
C ALA A 650 1.76 22.72 15.14
N ARG A 651 3.05 22.95 15.45
CA ARG A 651 3.56 23.53 16.72
C ARG A 651 3.13 22.73 17.96
N ASP A 652 3.12 21.41 17.78
CA ASP A 652 2.58 20.39 18.68
C ASP A 652 3.62 19.37 19.16
N ILE A 653 4.86 19.50 18.70
CA ILE A 653 6.02 18.69 19.07
C ILE A 653 7.11 19.63 19.62
N ASP A 654 7.58 19.34 20.84
CA ASP A 654 8.80 19.89 21.45
C ASP A 654 9.78 18.76 21.78
N ASP A 655 10.99 19.06 22.23
CA ASP A 655 12.02 18.04 22.51
C ASP A 655 11.57 16.98 23.54
N ALA A 656 10.70 17.35 24.48
CA ALA A 656 10.12 16.41 25.45
C ALA A 656 9.14 15.45 24.75
N LYS A 657 8.29 15.94 23.85
CA LYS A 657 7.39 15.13 23.02
C LYS A 657 8.16 14.25 22.03
N ILE A 658 9.28 14.73 21.46
CA ILE A 658 10.18 13.90 20.63
C ILE A 658 10.68 12.73 21.46
N ALA A 659 11.28 12.98 22.63
CA ALA A 659 11.79 11.93 23.50
C ALA A 659 10.68 10.95 23.97
N GLU A 660 9.48 11.46 24.24
CA GLU A 660 8.31 10.63 24.58
C GLU A 660 7.92 9.69 23.43
N MET A 661 7.79 10.22 22.21
CA MET A 661 7.37 9.44 21.03
C MET A 661 8.47 8.49 20.52
N GLU A 662 9.75 8.85 20.66
CA GLU A 662 10.85 7.92 20.37
C GLU A 662 10.95 6.79 21.40
N SER A 663 10.71 7.09 22.69
CA SER A 663 10.60 6.07 23.74
C SER A 663 9.48 5.09 23.41
N MET A 664 8.27 5.59 23.10
CA MET A 664 7.16 4.71 22.71
C MET A 664 7.44 3.91 21.42
N ARG A 665 8.07 4.51 20.40
CA ARG A 665 8.46 3.79 19.16
C ARG A 665 9.51 2.69 19.42
N ASN A 666 10.39 2.88 20.40
CA ASN A 666 11.32 1.83 20.82
C ASN A 666 10.58 0.70 21.57
N ASN A 667 9.65 1.05 22.46
CA ASN A 667 8.80 0.10 23.17
C ASN A 667 7.93 -0.75 22.22
N ASP A 668 7.24 -0.14 21.26
CA ASP A 668 6.47 -0.83 20.20
C ASP A 668 7.32 -1.86 19.47
N ARG A 669 8.58 -1.50 19.13
CA ARG A 669 9.53 -2.37 18.40
C ARG A 669 10.14 -3.47 19.26
N ASN A 670 10.24 -3.24 20.57
CA ASN A 670 10.79 -4.21 21.53
C ASN A 670 9.71 -5.13 22.12
N GLY A 671 8.43 -4.75 22.04
CA GLY A 671 7.30 -5.48 22.61
C GLY A 671 7.16 -5.29 24.13
N THR A 672 7.51 -4.11 24.66
CA THR A 672 7.66 -3.81 26.11
C THR A 672 6.78 -2.68 26.61
#